data_AF-A0A4U0X6F8-F1
#
_entry.id   AF-A0A4U0X6F8-F1
#
_cell.length_a   1.000
_cell.length_b   1.000
_cell.length_c   1.000
_cell.angle_alpha   90.00
_cell.angle_beta   90.00
_cell.angle_gamma   90.00
#
_symmetry.space_group_name_H-M   'P 1'
#
loop_
_entity.id
_entity.type
_entity.pdbx_description
1 polymer ?
#
loop_
_entity_poly.entity_id
_entity_poly.type
_entity_poly.pdbx_seq_one_letter_code
_entity_poly.pdbx_strand_id
1 'polypeptide(L)'
;MALGYHSTRNVDMGKSESELAINIRKATSIDETAPKRKHVRSCIVYTWDHKSSQSFWAGMKVLIKYPYIRQPILADEVQTFKALITIHKVLQEGHPIALKEAQENVSWLDSLSRGVAGGEGLRGYAPLIQEYIYYLLAKLSFHRQHPEFNGTFEYEEYISLKSINDPNEGYETISDLMTLQDQIDTFQKLIFAHFRSGSNNECRISALVPLVQESYGIYKFITSMLRAMHSSLGDDEALAPLVARYDAQHYRLVKFYYECSNLRYLTSLITVPKLPQDPPNLRGDDEDRPALPARPRKEVERPAPAPTPPPAAAPDPEPMNEFWKNEQQRQQDEYAEEQRRLQEQWEAAQRQQQQQSMQAQREFEEQQRLQAEQQRLAQEQLMREQYQQQTQGRMAELERENLNARAQYERDQLMLEQYDKRMKALETELQQLNANFNQQQSSKDEQIRALQEQVNTWRTKYEALAKLYSQLRHEHLDLLQKFKSVQLKAASAQEAIDRREKLERELKTKNLELADMIRERDRALHDKDRSTGGHREEVEKLKRELRFALDKAENAERGKGSELSAMLSRHNREIADLEEALRNKTRALDEMHTKYGEQDSDLERQLREKEDELEIFKAGMDQTLLELNELRNSHHETDTALDGQIDTMLLDNVRKINDIIDSVLQSGIQRVDDALYELDSSMQAGNQNASGAYVLSQIEKASSTAMEFSTAFNNYIADGPNSTHAEIIRTVNTFSGSIADVLSNTKGLTRFASDDKKGDQLINAARQSAQSTVNFFRALQSFRLDGLEDLQKTDVVINNNNEVQVQLQKLSKLADAFAPRSKITSASGDLGDLVDREMTNAAAAIDAATERLTKLMNKPRDAYSTYELKIHDSILEAAIAVTNAIAQLIKAATASQQEIVKEGRGSSMSRTAFYKKNNRWTEGLISAAKAVASSTNMLIETADGVISGRNSPEQLIVASNDVAASTAQLVAASRVKASFMSKSQDRLETASKAVTNACRGLVKQVQAIIAQRNRDGEDAVDYSKLSGHEFKVRQMEQQVEILQLENNLSQARQRLGEMRKISYQEE
;
A
#
# COMPACT_ATOMS: atom_id res chain seq x y z
N MET A 1 30.89 35.33 34.06
CA MET A 1 31.64 35.75 32.85
C MET A 1 32.32 34.52 32.28
N ALA A 2 32.28 34.40 30.95
CA ALA A 2 32.91 33.39 30.08
C ALA A 2 32.23 32.00 29.99
N LEU A 3 32.00 31.39 28.82
CA LEU A 3 32.13 31.79 27.40
C LEU A 3 31.30 30.77 26.61
N GLY A 4 30.24 31.22 25.93
CA GLY A 4 29.39 30.37 25.10
C GLY A 4 29.99 30.17 23.71
N TYR A 5 30.23 28.91 23.32
CA TYR A 5 30.52 28.53 21.94
C TYR A 5 29.26 28.75 21.09
N HIS A 6 29.21 29.88 20.38
CA HIS A 6 28.25 30.11 19.31
C HIS A 6 28.71 29.38 18.05
N SER A 7 27.98 28.34 17.65
CA SER A 7 28.09 27.78 16.31
C SER A 7 27.45 28.76 15.32
N THR A 8 28.27 29.57 14.66
CA THR A 8 27.83 30.51 13.63
C THR A 8 27.49 29.76 12.33
N ARG A 9 26.25 29.31 12.19
CA ARG A 9 25.57 29.37 10.89
C ARG A 9 24.67 30.60 10.95
N ASN A 10 25.00 31.63 10.16
CA ASN A 10 24.08 32.74 9.90
C ASN A 10 22.88 32.18 9.12
N VAL A 11 21.88 31.67 9.85
CA VAL A 11 20.59 31.29 9.29
C VAL A 11 19.70 32.52 9.39
N ASP A 12 19.28 33.02 8.24
CA ASP A 12 18.34 34.13 8.11
C ASP A 12 16.99 33.70 8.72
N MET A 13 16.71 34.12 9.96
CA MET A 13 15.60 33.58 10.78
C MET A 13 14.25 33.67 10.05
N GLY A 14 13.97 34.79 9.37
CA GLY A 14 12.74 34.96 8.60
C GLY A 14 12.61 33.98 7.43
N LYS A 15 13.72 33.60 6.78
CA LYS A 15 13.71 32.57 5.74
C LYS A 15 13.46 31.19 6.33
N SER A 16 14.13 30.86 7.44
CA SER A 16 13.95 29.56 8.12
C SER A 16 12.50 29.35 8.62
N GLU A 17 11.85 30.40 9.11
CA GLU A 17 10.45 30.35 9.52
C GLU A 17 9.50 30.21 8.32
N SER A 18 9.79 30.87 7.19
CA SER A 18 9.01 30.70 5.96
C SER A 18 9.14 29.28 5.38
N GLU A 19 10.34 28.69 5.44
CA GLU A 19 10.59 27.30 5.04
C GLU A 19 9.90 26.32 5.98
N LEU A 20 9.92 26.57 7.29
CA LEU A 20 9.19 25.79 8.28
C LEU A 20 7.68 25.82 8.01
N ALA A 21 7.11 26.99 7.69
CA ALA A 21 5.70 27.11 7.34
C ALA A 21 5.33 26.28 6.09
N ILE A 22 6.22 26.25 5.08
CA ILE A 22 6.05 25.39 3.89
C ILE A 22 6.09 23.91 4.28
N ASN A 23 7.02 23.52 5.16
CA ASN A 23 7.13 22.15 5.64
C ASN A 23 5.89 21.73 6.43
N ILE A 24 5.40 22.57 7.34
CA ILE A 24 4.15 22.34 8.08
C ILE A 24 2.99 22.15 7.10
N ARG A 25 2.79 23.07 6.14
CA ARG A 25 1.71 22.98 5.14
C ARG A 25 1.77 21.70 4.30
N LYS A 26 2.97 21.24 3.93
CA LYS A 26 3.15 20.01 3.13
C LYS A 26 3.02 18.73 3.97
N ALA A 27 3.32 18.79 5.27
CA ALA A 27 3.08 17.69 6.20
C ALA A 27 1.58 17.53 6.49
N THR A 28 0.86 18.64 6.62
CA THR A 28 -0.59 18.71 6.86
C THR A 28 -1.36 18.99 5.56
N SER A 29 -1.10 18.25 4.49
CA SER A 29 -1.94 18.33 3.28
C SER A 29 -3.30 17.64 3.49
N ILE A 30 -4.28 17.98 2.67
CA ILE A 30 -5.65 17.42 2.71
C ILE A 30 -5.70 15.96 2.20
N ASP A 31 -4.67 15.51 1.49
CA ASP A 31 -4.61 14.16 0.93
C ASP A 31 -4.66 13.09 2.03
N GLU A 32 -5.52 12.07 1.86
CA GLU A 32 -5.70 10.91 2.76
C GLU A 32 -4.52 9.92 2.67
N THR A 33 -3.32 10.43 2.94
CA THR A 33 -2.05 9.71 2.98
C THR A 33 -1.30 10.07 4.27
N ALA A 34 -0.28 9.29 4.63
CA ALA A 34 0.53 9.63 5.79
C ALA A 34 1.21 11.01 5.64
N PRO A 35 1.44 11.74 6.75
CA PRO A 35 2.25 12.95 6.71
C PRO A 35 3.61 12.69 6.05
N LYS A 36 3.93 13.50 5.03
CA LYS A 36 5.16 13.33 4.24
C LYS A 36 6.39 13.39 5.14
N ARG A 37 7.08 12.24 5.29
CA ARG A 37 8.20 12.04 6.25
C ARG A 37 9.28 13.11 6.17
N LYS A 38 9.66 13.56 4.96
CA LYS A 38 10.69 14.60 4.78
C LYS A 38 10.32 15.92 5.49
N HIS A 39 9.06 16.32 5.42
CA HIS A 39 8.58 17.58 5.99
C HIS A 39 8.38 17.48 7.50
N VAL A 40 7.90 16.33 7.98
CA VAL A 40 7.84 16.04 9.43
C VAL A 40 9.25 16.05 10.01
N ARG A 41 10.22 15.42 9.34
CA ARG A 41 11.64 15.43 9.74
C ARG A 41 12.21 16.84 9.75
N SER A 42 11.90 17.68 8.76
CA SER A 42 12.32 19.09 8.78
C SER A 42 11.73 19.86 9.97
N CYS A 43 10.49 19.60 10.37
CA CYS A 43 9.90 20.22 11.57
C CYS A 43 10.64 19.79 12.85
N ILE A 44 10.99 18.50 12.96
CA ILE A 44 11.77 17.97 14.08
C ILE A 44 13.16 18.60 14.10
N VAL A 45 13.88 18.56 12.98
CA VAL A 45 15.24 19.12 12.85
C VAL A 45 15.27 20.61 13.16
N TYR A 46 14.24 21.37 12.77
CA TYR A 46 14.11 22.79 13.13
C TYR A 46 14.18 23.01 14.65
N THR A 47 13.50 22.17 15.44
CA THR A 47 13.55 22.30 16.91
C THR A 47 14.93 22.06 17.49
N TRP A 48 15.76 21.23 16.83
CA TRP A 48 17.14 20.97 17.22
C TRP A 48 18.09 22.08 16.78
N ASP A 49 17.93 22.57 15.55
CA ASP A 49 18.77 23.62 14.97
C ASP A 49 18.60 24.96 15.71
N HIS A 50 17.36 25.33 16.04
CA HIS A 50 17.02 26.59 16.69
C HIS A 50 16.89 26.47 18.22
N LYS A 51 16.93 25.23 18.76
CA LYS A 51 16.68 24.94 20.18
C LYS A 51 15.39 25.58 20.71
N SER A 52 14.38 25.71 19.86
CA SER A 52 13.05 26.21 20.19
C SER A 52 12.03 25.60 19.23
N SER A 53 10.82 25.37 19.74
CA SER A 53 9.65 24.92 19.01
C SER A 53 8.59 26.01 18.86
N GLN A 54 8.83 27.24 19.36
CA GLN A 54 7.87 28.34 19.30
C GLN A 54 7.42 28.64 17.87
N SER A 55 8.34 28.72 16.90
CA SER A 55 7.99 28.97 15.49
C SER A 55 7.24 27.80 14.86
N PHE A 56 7.42 26.57 15.34
CA PHE A 56 6.61 25.41 14.94
C PHE A 56 5.18 25.54 15.47
N TRP A 57 4.99 25.85 16.76
CA TRP A 57 3.66 26.07 17.35
C TRP A 57 2.96 27.29 16.76
N ALA A 58 3.70 28.37 16.52
CA ALA A 58 3.21 29.55 15.83
C ALA A 58 2.80 29.18 14.39
N GLY A 59 3.65 28.49 13.62
CA GLY A 59 3.32 28.04 12.27
C GLY A 59 2.07 27.15 12.24
N MET A 60 1.94 26.22 13.19
CA MET A 60 0.78 25.36 13.34
C MET A 60 -0.49 26.17 13.70
N LYS A 61 -0.37 27.12 14.65
CA LYS A 61 -1.44 28.06 15.00
C LYS A 61 -1.80 29.00 13.86
N VAL A 62 -0.86 29.51 13.08
CA VAL A 62 -1.07 30.43 11.96
C VAL A 62 -1.83 29.74 10.85
N LEU A 63 -1.43 28.51 10.52
CA LEU A 63 -2.17 27.62 9.62
C LEU A 63 -3.61 27.41 10.17
N ILE A 64 -3.76 27.32 11.50
CA ILE A 64 -5.02 27.06 12.21
C ILE A 64 -5.84 28.33 12.54
N LYS A 65 -5.27 29.55 12.46
CA LYS A 65 -5.80 30.78 13.11
C LYS A 65 -5.49 32.11 12.37
N TYR A 66 -5.69 32.32 11.03
CA TYR A 66 -5.71 33.71 10.43
C TYR A 66 -6.98 34.24 9.70
N PRO A 67 -7.78 35.21 10.25
CA PRO A 67 -9.26 35.37 10.09
C PRO A 67 -9.76 35.88 8.76
N TYR A 68 -8.88 36.26 7.85
CA TYR A 68 -9.29 37.11 6.73
C TYR A 68 -9.22 36.45 5.35
N ILE A 69 -8.85 35.16 5.28
CA ILE A 69 -9.07 34.29 4.10
C ILE A 69 -9.50 32.87 4.61
N ARG A 70 -10.11 32.76 5.81
CA ARG A 70 -10.23 31.48 6.57
C ARG A 70 -11.32 30.53 6.11
N GLN A 71 -10.91 29.45 5.46
CA GLN A 71 -10.97 28.06 5.94
C GLN A 71 -10.14 27.26 4.92
N PRO A 72 -9.14 26.44 5.32
CA PRO A 72 -9.49 25.08 5.76
C PRO A 72 -8.42 24.40 6.65
N ILE A 73 -8.73 24.11 7.92
CA ILE A 73 -8.17 22.92 8.63
C ILE A 73 -9.24 22.32 9.53
N LEU A 74 -10.02 23.14 10.25
CA LEU A 74 -11.29 22.70 10.83
C LEU A 74 -12.35 22.34 9.77
N ALA A 75 -12.07 22.55 8.48
CA ALA A 75 -12.94 22.15 7.38
C ALA A 75 -12.65 20.70 6.92
N ASP A 76 -11.44 20.17 7.15
CA ASP A 76 -11.05 18.84 6.70
C ASP A 76 -10.41 18.04 7.85
N GLU A 77 -11.09 16.95 8.21
CA GLU A 77 -10.73 16.07 9.31
C GLU A 77 -9.39 15.35 9.09
N VAL A 78 -9.02 15.04 7.84
CA VAL A 78 -7.75 14.38 7.49
C VAL A 78 -6.58 15.30 7.79
N GLN A 79 -6.71 16.57 7.43
CA GLN A 79 -5.69 17.56 7.70
C GLN A 79 -5.45 17.77 9.21
N THR A 80 -6.52 17.83 9.99
CA THR A 80 -6.46 17.93 11.46
C THR A 80 -5.79 16.71 12.06
N PHE A 81 -6.17 15.51 11.62
CA PHE A 81 -5.55 14.26 12.07
C PHE A 81 -4.05 14.19 11.75
N LYS A 82 -3.64 14.61 10.54
CA LYS A 82 -2.22 14.69 10.14
C LYS A 82 -1.44 15.73 10.93
N ALA A 83 -2.07 16.84 11.31
CA ALA A 83 -1.46 17.83 12.19
C ALA A 83 -1.16 17.23 13.57
N LEU A 84 -2.10 16.45 14.14
CA LEU A 84 -1.90 15.76 15.42
C LEU A 84 -0.79 14.71 15.34
N ILE A 85 -0.70 13.93 14.26
CA ILE A 85 0.43 13.01 14.03
C ILE A 85 1.76 13.77 13.97
N THR A 86 1.79 14.91 13.28
CA THR A 86 3.00 15.73 13.16
C THR A 86 3.41 16.30 14.52
N ILE A 87 2.46 16.78 15.31
CA ILE A 87 2.68 17.27 16.68
C ILE A 87 3.21 16.13 17.55
N HIS A 88 2.58 14.95 17.51
CA HIS A 88 3.03 13.79 18.28
C HIS A 88 4.49 13.43 17.97
N LYS A 89 4.86 13.40 16.68
CA LYS A 89 6.24 13.13 16.26
C LYS A 89 7.25 14.20 16.69
N VAL A 90 6.86 15.48 16.69
CA VAL A 90 7.70 16.57 17.19
C VAL A 90 7.85 16.49 18.71
N LEU A 91 6.81 16.10 19.44
CA LEU A 91 6.91 15.86 20.90
C LEU A 91 7.79 14.65 21.23
N GLN A 92 7.85 13.65 20.35
CA GLN A 92 8.72 12.48 20.50
C GLN A 92 10.20 12.81 20.21
N GLU A 93 10.47 13.21 18.96
CA GLU A 93 11.83 13.28 18.41
C GLU A 93 12.43 14.70 18.45
N GLY A 94 11.65 15.71 18.84
CA GLY A 94 12.10 17.10 18.92
C GLY A 94 13.07 17.36 20.07
N HIS A 95 13.69 18.54 20.06
CA HIS A 95 14.55 18.97 21.16
C HIS A 95 13.76 18.94 22.49
N PRO A 96 14.34 18.54 23.64
CA PRO A 96 13.60 18.42 24.92
C PRO A 96 12.83 19.68 25.36
N ILE A 97 13.27 20.85 24.92
CA ILE A 97 12.55 22.12 25.15
C ILE A 97 11.14 22.14 24.52
N ALA A 98 10.92 21.36 23.46
CA ALA A 98 9.64 21.27 22.77
C ALA A 98 8.54 20.76 23.70
N LEU A 99 8.84 19.84 24.62
CA LEU A 99 7.90 19.36 25.64
C LEU A 99 7.54 20.46 26.64
N LYS A 100 8.50 21.32 27.01
CA LYS A 100 8.28 22.46 27.91
C LYS A 100 7.42 23.52 27.25
N GLU A 101 7.78 23.93 26.03
CA GLU A 101 7.03 24.93 25.27
C GLU A 101 5.65 24.40 24.82
N ALA A 102 5.47 23.07 24.67
CA ALA A 102 4.16 22.48 24.40
C ALA A 102 3.13 22.71 25.51
N GLN A 103 3.56 22.90 26.77
CA GLN A 103 2.67 23.14 27.90
C GLN A 103 1.85 24.44 27.71
N GLU A 104 2.45 25.47 27.12
CA GLU A 104 1.76 26.73 26.80
C GLU A 104 0.70 26.56 25.69
N ASN A 105 0.75 25.45 24.96
CA ASN A 105 -0.12 25.14 23.83
C ASN A 105 -1.25 24.15 24.20
N VAL A 106 -1.34 23.71 25.45
CA VAL A 106 -2.37 22.78 25.96
C VAL A 106 -3.79 23.30 25.72
N SER A 107 -4.06 24.55 26.08
CA SER A 107 -5.39 25.18 25.88
C SER A 107 -5.80 25.27 24.41
N TRP A 108 -4.82 25.39 23.53
CA TRP A 108 -5.04 25.40 22.09
C TRP A 108 -5.32 23.99 21.55
N LEU A 109 -4.59 22.96 21.98
CA LEU A 109 -4.88 21.56 21.64
C LEU A 109 -6.29 21.16 22.08
N ASP A 110 -6.67 21.50 23.31
CA ASP A 110 -8.02 21.27 23.84
C ASP A 110 -9.11 21.99 23.01
N SER A 111 -8.82 23.20 22.50
CA SER A 111 -9.74 23.92 21.63
C SER A 111 -10.01 23.23 20.29
N LEU A 112 -9.08 22.38 19.80
CA LEU A 112 -9.27 21.62 18.57
C LEU A 112 -10.34 20.53 18.73
N SER A 113 -10.51 20.00 19.95
CA SER A 113 -11.53 18.99 20.25
C SER A 113 -12.95 19.57 20.13
N ARG A 114 -13.15 20.80 20.61
CA ARG A 114 -14.45 21.51 20.52
C ARG A 114 -14.89 21.82 19.10
N GLY A 115 -13.95 22.01 18.17
CA GLY A 115 -14.25 22.29 16.75
C GLY A 115 -14.77 21.09 15.96
N VAL A 116 -14.63 19.88 16.50
CA VAL A 116 -14.95 18.59 15.84
C VAL A 116 -16.22 17.96 16.44
N ALA A 117 -16.88 18.62 17.39
CA ALA A 117 -18.00 18.10 18.20
C ALA A 117 -19.36 17.91 17.46
N GLY A 118 -19.35 17.75 16.13
CA GLY A 118 -20.54 17.76 15.26
C GLY A 118 -20.89 16.43 14.57
N GLY A 119 -20.51 15.27 15.13
CA GLY A 119 -20.82 13.94 14.57
C GLY A 119 -19.57 13.12 14.19
N GLU A 120 -19.75 11.98 13.51
CA GLU A 120 -18.68 11.04 13.15
C GLU A 120 -17.68 11.61 12.12
N GLY A 121 -17.99 12.76 11.51
CA GLY A 121 -17.24 13.34 10.40
C GLY A 121 -17.53 12.62 9.08
N LEU A 122 -17.29 13.28 7.95
CA LEU A 122 -17.63 12.75 6.61
C LEU A 122 -16.85 11.45 6.29
N ARG A 123 -15.63 11.33 6.81
CA ARG A 123 -14.67 10.25 6.61
C ARG A 123 -14.32 9.51 7.91
N GLY A 124 -15.01 9.77 9.02
CA GLY A 124 -14.88 9.00 10.25
C GLY A 124 -13.61 9.30 11.06
N TYR A 125 -12.97 10.46 10.89
CA TYR A 125 -11.79 10.83 11.67
C TYR A 125 -12.11 11.60 12.95
N ALA A 126 -13.35 12.07 13.13
CA ALA A 126 -13.73 12.86 14.30
C ALA A 126 -13.48 12.14 15.64
N PRO A 127 -13.88 10.86 15.82
CA PRO A 127 -13.57 10.12 17.04
C PRO A 127 -12.06 9.92 17.24
N LEU A 128 -11.33 9.66 16.15
CA LEU A 128 -9.88 9.50 16.19
C LEU A 128 -9.16 10.78 16.59
N ILE A 129 -9.63 11.95 16.14
CA ILE A 129 -9.08 13.26 16.48
C ILE A 129 -9.29 13.56 17.97
N GLN A 130 -10.50 13.32 18.49
CA GLN A 130 -10.82 13.55 19.90
C GLN A 130 -9.95 12.69 20.81
N GLU A 131 -9.84 11.39 20.50
CA GLU A 131 -9.03 10.46 21.28
C GLU A 131 -7.53 10.79 21.19
N TYR A 132 -7.05 11.21 20.02
CA TYR A 132 -5.66 11.64 19.86
C TYR A 132 -5.36 12.90 20.68
N ILE A 133 -6.27 13.89 20.68
CA ILE A 133 -6.10 15.08 21.52
C ILE A 133 -6.08 14.69 23.00
N TYR A 134 -6.99 13.82 23.43
CA TYR A 134 -7.01 13.30 24.79
C TYR A 134 -5.69 12.62 25.17
N TYR A 135 -5.17 11.76 24.30
CA TYR A 135 -3.87 11.12 24.48
C TYR A 135 -2.71 12.14 24.59
N LEU A 136 -2.65 13.12 23.70
CA LEU A 136 -1.59 14.14 23.72
C LEU A 136 -1.66 15.01 24.98
N LEU A 137 -2.86 15.32 25.47
CA LEU A 137 -3.05 16.04 26.73
C LEU A 137 -2.58 15.19 27.92
N ALA A 138 -2.91 13.89 27.95
CA ALA A 138 -2.41 12.97 28.96
C ALA A 138 -0.87 12.87 28.95
N LYS A 139 -0.28 12.77 27.75
CA LYS A 139 1.19 12.78 27.57
C LYS A 139 1.81 14.07 28.09
N LEU A 140 1.25 15.24 27.76
CA LEU A 140 1.77 16.53 28.26
C LEU A 140 1.60 16.66 29.78
N SER A 141 0.52 16.14 30.36
CA SER A 141 0.33 16.09 31.81
C SER A 141 1.40 15.23 32.48
N PHE A 142 1.70 14.05 31.93
CA PHE A 142 2.78 13.18 32.41
C PHE A 142 4.13 13.92 32.38
N HIS A 143 4.50 14.54 31.26
CA HIS A 143 5.77 15.27 31.12
C HIS A 143 5.86 16.56 31.97
N ARG A 144 4.73 17.08 32.45
CA ARG A 144 4.70 18.19 33.42
C ARG A 144 5.02 17.70 34.84
N GLN A 145 4.55 16.52 35.20
CA GLN A 145 4.82 15.90 36.50
C GLN A 145 6.20 15.24 36.55
N HIS A 146 6.63 14.65 35.42
CA HIS A 146 7.85 13.87 35.26
C HIS A 146 8.75 14.43 34.14
N PRO A 147 9.39 15.60 34.35
CA PRO A 147 10.25 16.25 33.35
C PRO A 147 11.57 15.52 33.06
N GLU A 148 11.90 14.50 33.83
CA GLU A 148 13.08 13.63 33.65
C GLU A 148 12.98 12.69 32.45
N PHE A 149 11.77 12.40 31.98
CA PHE A 149 11.58 11.56 30.80
C PHE A 149 11.73 12.38 29.51
N ASN A 150 12.35 11.77 28.50
CA ASN A 150 12.38 12.35 27.17
C ASN A 150 11.10 12.01 26.38
N GLY A 151 10.90 12.66 25.23
CA GLY A 151 9.68 12.54 24.44
C GLY A 151 9.36 11.15 23.93
N THR A 152 10.38 10.33 23.64
CA THR A 152 10.24 8.97 23.08
C THR A 152 10.24 7.87 24.15
N PHE A 153 10.43 8.20 25.43
CA PHE A 153 10.67 7.23 26.50
C PHE A 153 11.83 6.27 26.13
N GLU A 154 12.96 6.84 25.70
CA GLU A 154 14.19 6.08 25.46
C GLU A 154 14.81 5.64 26.79
N TYR A 155 15.23 4.39 26.87
CA TYR A 155 15.75 3.81 28.11
C TYR A 155 17.17 4.31 28.38
N GLU A 156 17.31 5.18 29.39
CA GLU A 156 18.61 5.55 29.96
C GLU A 156 18.74 4.94 31.37
N GLU A 157 19.78 4.15 31.58
CA GLU A 157 20.09 3.44 32.84
C GLU A 157 20.21 4.40 34.05
N TYR A 158 20.53 5.67 33.78
CA TYR A 158 20.64 6.76 34.75
C TYR A 158 19.29 7.21 35.34
N ILE A 159 18.20 7.18 34.57
CA ILE A 159 16.87 7.62 35.04
C ILE A 159 16.33 6.63 36.08
N SER A 160 16.52 5.33 35.85
CA SER A 160 16.18 4.29 36.83
C SER A 160 16.96 4.41 38.14
N LEU A 161 18.21 4.90 38.12
CA LEU A 161 19.02 5.07 39.33
C LEU A 161 18.53 6.22 40.23
N LYS A 162 17.85 7.22 39.65
CA LYS A 162 17.37 8.40 40.39
C LYS A 162 16.07 8.12 41.15
N SER A 163 15.17 7.34 40.57
CA SER A 163 13.87 6.95 41.15
C SER A 163 13.93 5.77 42.13
N ILE A 164 15.08 5.09 42.25
CA ILE A 164 15.30 4.04 43.27
C ILE A 164 15.52 4.63 44.68
N ASN A 165 15.86 5.92 44.79
CA ASN A 165 16.12 6.55 46.09
C ASN A 165 14.84 6.76 46.92
N ASP A 166 13.66 6.86 46.29
CA ASP A 166 12.37 6.91 46.97
C ASP A 166 11.36 5.94 46.31
N PRO A 167 11.07 4.80 46.94
CA PRO A 167 10.10 3.84 46.43
C PRO A 167 8.68 4.37 46.23
N ASN A 168 8.26 5.40 46.98
CA ASN A 168 6.92 5.97 46.82
C ASN A 168 6.81 6.75 45.50
N GLU A 169 7.83 7.56 45.19
CA GLU A 169 7.95 8.27 43.91
C GLU A 169 8.06 7.27 42.74
N GLY A 170 8.79 6.17 42.94
CA GLY A 170 8.86 5.06 41.97
C GLY A 170 7.50 4.41 41.72
N TYR A 171 6.72 4.15 42.77
CA TYR A 171 5.38 3.56 42.66
C TYR A 171 4.41 4.47 41.89
N GLU A 172 4.37 5.76 42.24
CA GLU A 172 3.53 6.75 41.54
C GLU A 172 3.93 6.87 40.06
N THR A 173 5.23 6.97 39.79
CA THR A 173 5.75 7.05 38.41
C THR A 173 5.36 5.83 37.57
N ILE A 174 5.44 4.61 38.13
CA ILE A 174 4.98 3.39 37.43
C ILE A 174 3.47 3.44 37.17
N SER A 175 2.68 3.87 38.16
CA SER A 175 1.24 3.98 38.03
C SER A 175 0.83 4.97 36.93
N ASP A 176 1.53 6.10 36.83
CA ASP A 176 1.28 7.13 35.82
C ASP A 176 1.72 6.67 34.42
N LEU A 177 2.86 5.97 34.32
CA LEU A 177 3.29 5.30 33.07
C LEU A 177 2.30 4.23 32.62
N MET A 178 1.77 3.41 33.53
CA MET A 178 0.74 2.41 33.23
C MET A 178 -0.54 3.08 32.76
N THR A 179 -0.91 4.22 33.34
CA THR A 179 -2.09 4.98 32.91
C THR A 179 -1.91 5.49 31.48
N LEU A 180 -0.72 6.01 31.14
CA LEU A 180 -0.41 6.42 29.76
C LEU A 180 -0.45 5.23 28.78
N GLN A 181 0.04 4.06 29.21
CA GLN A 181 -0.03 2.82 28.42
C GLN A 181 -1.49 2.38 28.14
N ASP A 182 -2.38 2.50 29.12
CA ASP A 182 -3.81 2.20 28.95
C ASP A 182 -4.49 3.17 27.96
N GLN A 183 -4.05 4.44 27.91
CA GLN A 183 -4.52 5.39 26.90
C GLN A 183 -4.05 5.03 25.49
N ILE A 184 -2.81 4.55 25.33
CA ILE A 184 -2.32 4.04 24.04
C ILE A 184 -3.17 2.85 23.58
N ASP A 185 -3.47 1.92 24.48
CA ASP A 185 -4.29 0.74 24.17
C ASP A 185 -5.73 1.10 23.77
N THR A 186 -6.33 2.09 24.43
CA THR A 186 -7.67 2.58 24.09
C THR A 186 -7.66 3.25 22.72
N PHE A 187 -6.68 4.11 22.46
CA PHE A 187 -6.59 4.83 21.19
C PHE A 187 -6.27 3.92 20.00
N GLN A 188 -5.35 2.95 20.14
CA GLN A 188 -5.02 2.03 19.05
C GLN A 188 -6.20 1.14 18.68
N LYS A 189 -6.99 0.66 19.66
CA LYS A 189 -8.23 -0.10 19.41
C LYS A 189 -9.23 0.73 18.62
N LEU A 190 -9.37 2.00 18.96
CA LEU A 190 -10.23 2.92 18.23
C LEU A 190 -9.76 3.10 16.77
N ILE A 191 -8.45 3.22 16.54
CA ILE A 191 -7.87 3.30 15.19
C ILE A 191 -8.18 2.04 14.38
N PHE A 192 -7.98 0.84 14.94
CA PHE A 192 -8.29 -0.42 14.25
C PHE A 192 -9.79 -0.57 13.97
N ALA A 193 -10.66 -0.15 14.89
CA ALA A 193 -12.11 -0.17 14.70
C ALA A 193 -12.58 0.75 13.55
N HIS A 194 -11.84 1.82 13.26
CA HIS A 194 -12.14 2.77 12.19
C HIS A 194 -11.47 2.43 10.85
N PHE A 195 -10.92 1.22 10.68
CA PHE A 195 -10.40 0.79 9.38
C PHE A 195 -11.55 0.55 8.39
N ARG A 196 -11.47 1.20 7.23
CA ARG A 196 -12.47 1.06 6.16
C ARG A 196 -12.00 0.01 5.15
N SER A 197 -12.87 -0.95 4.80
CA SER A 197 -12.61 -1.93 3.75
C SER A 197 -12.67 -1.26 2.37
N GLY A 198 -11.58 -1.35 1.58
CA GLY A 198 -11.51 -0.80 0.22
C GLY A 198 -10.93 0.61 0.08
N SER A 199 -10.61 1.31 1.19
CA SER A 199 -9.87 2.60 1.17
C SER A 199 -8.44 2.42 1.66
N ASN A 200 -7.52 3.26 1.17
CA ASN A 200 -6.14 3.30 1.63
C ASN A 200 -6.10 3.83 3.08
N ASN A 201 -6.03 2.92 4.06
CA ASN A 201 -5.93 3.26 5.49
C ASN A 201 -4.56 3.86 5.89
N GLU A 202 -3.76 4.34 4.95
CA GLU A 202 -2.38 4.79 5.15
C GLU A 202 -2.28 5.91 6.19
N CYS A 203 -3.18 6.90 6.13
CA CYS A 203 -3.24 8.00 7.08
C CYS A 203 -3.52 7.50 8.51
N ARG A 204 -4.51 6.61 8.69
CA ARG A 204 -4.86 6.00 9.99
C ARG A 204 -3.70 5.15 10.53
N ILE A 205 -3.10 4.31 9.68
CA ILE A 205 -1.96 3.46 10.04
C ILE A 205 -0.74 4.31 10.46
N SER A 206 -0.54 5.47 9.84
CA SER A 206 0.58 6.35 10.19
C SER A 206 0.53 6.92 11.62
N ALA A 207 -0.65 6.97 12.25
CA ALA A 207 -0.80 7.32 13.66
C ALA A 207 -0.35 6.19 14.60
N LEU A 208 -0.37 4.93 14.17
CA LEU A 208 0.09 3.78 14.96
C LEU A 208 1.62 3.76 15.12
N VAL A 209 2.37 4.31 14.17
CA VAL A 209 3.84 4.35 14.21
C VAL A 209 4.37 5.00 15.50
N PRO A 210 4.01 6.25 15.84
CA PRO A 210 4.47 6.87 17.08
C PRO A 210 3.93 6.14 18.34
N LEU A 211 2.73 5.56 18.30
CA LEU A 211 2.14 4.82 19.43
C LEU A 211 2.89 3.50 19.74
N VAL A 212 3.32 2.77 18.70
CA VAL A 212 4.13 1.55 18.88
C VAL A 212 5.48 1.87 19.51
N GLN A 213 6.12 2.96 19.10
CA GLN A 213 7.42 3.38 19.65
C GLN A 213 7.31 3.77 21.13
N GLU A 214 6.31 4.58 21.49
CA GLU A 214 6.10 5.00 22.89
C GLU A 214 5.66 3.86 23.79
N SER A 215 4.71 3.03 23.35
CA SER A 215 4.25 1.90 24.16
C SER A 215 5.39 0.94 24.50
N TYR A 216 6.35 0.77 23.60
CA TYR A 216 7.53 -0.06 23.84
C TYR A 216 8.53 0.61 24.80
N GLY A 217 8.74 1.92 24.66
CA GLY A 217 9.56 2.71 25.59
C GLY A 217 9.02 2.62 27.02
N ILE A 218 7.72 2.90 27.17
CA ILE A 218 6.99 2.81 28.44
C ILE A 218 7.08 1.39 29.02
N TYR A 219 6.84 0.36 28.21
CA TYR A 219 6.91 -1.04 28.65
C TYR A 219 8.30 -1.42 29.18
N LYS A 220 9.37 -1.02 28.50
CA LYS A 220 10.75 -1.25 28.97
C LYS A 220 11.01 -0.55 30.31
N PHE A 221 10.58 0.70 30.45
CA PHE A 221 10.75 1.46 31.70
C PHE A 221 10.01 0.82 32.87
N ILE A 222 8.73 0.48 32.69
CA ILE A 222 7.94 -0.19 33.73
C ILE A 222 8.61 -1.51 34.12
N THR A 223 9.04 -2.33 33.15
CA THR A 223 9.71 -3.61 33.42
C THR A 223 10.99 -3.44 34.24
N SER A 224 11.83 -2.48 33.88
CA SER A 224 13.10 -2.23 34.59
C SER A 224 12.89 -1.63 35.98
N MET A 225 11.97 -0.66 36.12
CA MET A 225 11.66 -0.05 37.41
C MET A 225 11.03 -1.06 38.37
N LEU A 226 10.10 -1.88 37.89
CA LEU A 226 9.43 -2.88 38.73
C LEU A 226 10.43 -3.95 39.21
N ARG A 227 11.38 -4.38 38.37
CA ARG A 227 12.52 -5.23 38.80
C ARG A 227 13.40 -4.55 39.84
N ALA A 228 13.71 -3.27 39.64
CA ALA A 228 14.53 -2.51 40.59
C ALA A 228 13.82 -2.32 41.93
N MET A 229 12.50 -2.06 41.92
CA MET A 229 11.66 -1.95 43.12
C MET A 229 11.54 -3.28 43.87
N HIS A 230 11.36 -4.40 43.17
CA HIS A 230 11.40 -5.72 43.82
C HIS A 230 12.75 -5.98 44.50
N SER A 231 13.85 -5.53 43.88
CA SER A 231 15.19 -5.66 44.48
C SER A 231 15.45 -4.70 45.65
N SER A 232 14.79 -3.54 45.72
CA SER A 232 15.05 -2.52 46.74
C SER A 232 14.12 -2.62 47.95
N LEU A 233 12.83 -2.95 47.75
CA LEU A 233 11.84 -3.04 48.82
C LEU A 233 11.88 -4.38 49.56
N GLY A 234 12.08 -5.48 48.83
CA GLY A 234 11.96 -6.83 49.39
C GLY A 234 10.57 -7.20 49.93
N ASP A 235 9.57 -6.33 49.75
CA ASP A 235 8.16 -6.54 50.14
C ASP A 235 7.30 -6.70 48.88
N ASP A 236 6.94 -7.94 48.58
CA ASP A 236 6.17 -8.31 47.40
C ASP A 236 4.69 -7.93 47.49
N GLU A 237 4.15 -7.73 48.70
CA GLU A 237 2.71 -7.51 48.89
C GLU A 237 2.31 -6.10 48.45
N ALA A 238 3.18 -5.11 48.68
CA ALA A 238 2.96 -3.73 48.25
C ALA A 238 3.00 -3.56 46.72
N LEU A 239 3.80 -4.37 46.01
CA LEU A 239 3.95 -4.30 44.55
C LEU A 239 2.96 -5.17 43.79
N ALA A 240 2.24 -6.08 44.48
CA ALA A 240 1.30 -7.01 43.86
C ALA A 240 0.24 -6.34 42.96
N PRO A 241 -0.37 -5.19 43.32
CA PRO A 241 -1.32 -4.50 42.43
C PRO A 241 -0.69 -4.00 41.12
N LEU A 242 0.56 -3.52 41.18
CA LEU A 242 1.30 -3.06 40.00
C LEU A 242 1.71 -4.25 39.12
N VAL A 243 2.16 -5.35 39.71
CA VAL A 243 2.50 -6.57 38.97
C VAL A 243 1.28 -7.13 38.25
N ALA A 244 0.13 -7.23 38.92
CA ALA A 244 -1.11 -7.71 38.30
C ALA A 244 -1.56 -6.81 37.12
N ARG A 245 -1.40 -5.48 37.26
CA ARG A 245 -1.70 -4.53 36.18
C ARG A 245 -0.68 -4.63 35.03
N TYR A 246 0.60 -4.83 35.34
CA TYR A 246 1.67 -5.04 34.36
C TYR A 246 1.39 -6.29 33.50
N ASP A 247 1.03 -7.41 34.11
CA ASP A 247 0.74 -8.65 33.39
C ASP A 247 -0.46 -8.48 32.46
N ALA A 248 -1.53 -7.81 32.93
CA ALA A 248 -2.68 -7.50 32.10
C ALA A 248 -2.33 -6.60 30.91
N GLN A 249 -1.46 -5.60 31.11
CA GLN A 249 -0.98 -4.73 30.03
C GLN A 249 -0.05 -5.46 29.06
N HIS A 250 0.78 -6.38 29.55
CA HIS A 250 1.66 -7.20 28.71
C HIS A 250 0.86 -7.98 27.66
N TYR A 251 -0.19 -8.70 28.06
CA TYR A 251 -1.01 -9.45 27.11
C TYR A 251 -1.74 -8.56 26.10
N ARG A 252 -2.23 -7.38 26.52
CA ARG A 252 -2.82 -6.39 25.61
C ARG A 252 -1.80 -5.89 24.59
N LEU A 253 -0.57 -5.65 25.03
CA LEU A 253 0.51 -5.14 24.19
C LEU A 253 1.01 -6.19 23.18
N VAL A 254 1.09 -7.46 23.60
CA VAL A 254 1.36 -8.60 22.69
C VAL A 254 0.32 -8.66 21.57
N LYS A 255 -0.97 -8.53 21.92
CA LYS A 255 -2.05 -8.49 20.92
C LYS A 255 -1.93 -7.27 20.00
N PHE A 256 -1.66 -6.10 20.55
CA PHE A 256 -1.47 -4.88 19.76
C PHE A 256 -0.31 -5.01 18.74
N TYR A 257 0.84 -5.52 19.18
CA TYR A 257 1.98 -5.72 18.28
C TYR A 257 1.74 -6.81 17.24
N TYR A 258 0.99 -7.85 17.59
CA TYR A 258 0.54 -8.86 16.63
C TYR A 258 -0.35 -8.23 15.54
N GLU A 259 -1.34 -7.42 15.91
CA GLU A 259 -2.21 -6.72 14.94
C GLU A 259 -1.40 -5.75 14.05
N CYS A 260 -0.46 -5.01 14.63
CA CYS A 260 0.46 -4.13 13.89
C CYS A 260 1.39 -4.90 12.93
N SER A 261 1.82 -6.12 13.27
CA SER A 261 2.70 -6.92 12.43
C SER A 261 2.05 -7.37 11.11
N ASN A 262 0.72 -7.41 11.05
CA ASN A 262 -0.04 -7.74 9.85
C ASN A 262 -0.14 -6.54 8.88
N LEU A 263 0.20 -5.33 9.31
CA LEU A 263 0.13 -4.10 8.51
C LEU A 263 1.43 -3.85 7.76
N ARG A 264 1.48 -4.23 6.47
CA ARG A 264 2.67 -4.08 5.61
C ARG A 264 3.25 -2.66 5.62
N TYR A 265 2.39 -1.64 5.54
CA TYR A 265 2.81 -0.23 5.55
C TYR A 265 3.48 0.17 6.88
N LEU A 266 3.02 -0.37 8.01
CA LEU A 266 3.63 -0.09 9.32
C LEU A 266 4.98 -0.80 9.43
N THR A 267 5.06 -2.07 9.03
CA THR A 267 6.29 -2.87 9.10
C THR A 267 7.42 -2.39 8.17
N SER A 268 7.09 -1.61 7.13
CA SER A 268 8.11 -0.97 6.27
C SER A 268 8.69 0.30 6.89
N LEU A 269 7.97 0.93 7.83
CA LEU A 269 8.37 2.18 8.49
C LEU A 269 9.12 1.94 9.80
N ILE A 270 8.67 0.98 10.60
CA ILE A 270 9.27 0.63 11.90
C ILE A 270 9.35 -0.89 12.07
N THR A 271 10.34 -1.33 12.86
CA THR A 271 10.40 -2.71 13.32
C THR A 271 9.47 -2.87 14.52
N VAL A 272 8.40 -3.65 14.37
CA VAL A 272 7.48 -3.95 15.48
C VAL A 272 8.21 -4.80 16.53
N PRO A 273 8.28 -4.36 17.81
CA PRO A 273 8.91 -5.13 18.86
C PRO A 273 8.23 -6.49 19.06
N LYS A 274 9.02 -7.54 19.28
CA LYS A 274 8.49 -8.88 19.59
C LYS A 274 8.58 -9.13 21.09
N LEU A 275 7.44 -9.12 21.75
CA LEU A 275 7.32 -9.49 23.15
C LEU A 275 7.16 -11.01 23.30
N PRO A 276 7.65 -11.61 24.40
CA PRO A 276 7.36 -13.01 24.73
C PRO A 276 5.84 -13.23 24.91
N GLN A 277 5.37 -14.48 24.81
CA GLN A 277 3.94 -14.78 25.06
C GLN A 277 3.56 -14.65 26.52
N ASP A 278 4.49 -14.92 27.43
CA ASP A 278 4.31 -14.78 28.86
C ASP A 278 5.11 -13.58 29.39
N PRO A 279 4.59 -12.86 30.40
CA PRO A 279 5.27 -11.71 30.99
C PRO A 279 6.63 -12.12 31.55
N PRO A 280 7.68 -11.31 31.36
CA PRO A 280 9.02 -11.64 31.82
C PRO A 280 9.10 -11.66 33.35
N ASN A 281 9.85 -12.61 33.91
CA ASN A 281 10.05 -12.71 35.35
C ASN A 281 10.65 -11.42 35.93
N LEU A 282 9.90 -10.77 36.82
CA LEU A 282 10.29 -9.52 37.47
C LEU A 282 11.22 -9.73 38.69
N ARG A 283 11.45 -11.00 39.09
CA ARG A 283 12.17 -11.38 40.32
C ARG A 283 13.68 -11.61 40.14
N GLY A 284 14.20 -11.56 38.90
CA GLY A 284 15.64 -11.46 38.66
C GLY A 284 16.50 -12.71 38.86
N ASP A 285 15.98 -13.92 38.62
CA ASP A 285 16.74 -15.19 38.71
C ASP A 285 17.46 -15.61 37.41
N ASP A 286 17.87 -14.66 36.55
CA ASP A 286 18.77 -14.98 35.41
C ASP A 286 20.23 -14.70 35.79
N GLU A 287 20.97 -15.80 35.90
CA GLU A 287 22.34 -15.99 36.42
C GLU A 287 23.45 -15.46 35.48
N ASP A 288 23.28 -14.28 34.87
CA ASP A 288 24.30 -13.65 34.02
C ASP A 288 24.40 -12.13 34.26
N ARG A 289 25.19 -11.73 35.27
CA ARG A 289 25.71 -10.36 35.39
C ARG A 289 27.18 -10.32 35.81
N PRO A 290 28.05 -9.58 35.10
CA PRO A 290 29.40 -9.28 35.55
C PRO A 290 29.41 -8.41 36.82
N ALA A 291 30.32 -8.71 37.74
CA ALA A 291 30.48 -7.99 39.01
C ALA A 291 30.84 -6.51 38.82
N LEU A 292 30.22 -5.64 39.64
CA LEU A 292 30.50 -4.21 39.72
C LEU A 292 31.82 -3.94 40.49
N PRO A 293 32.59 -2.89 40.15
CA PRO A 293 33.83 -2.56 40.84
C PRO A 293 33.56 -1.94 42.22
N ALA A 294 34.39 -2.31 43.20
CA ALA A 294 34.26 -1.87 44.58
C ALA A 294 34.61 -0.36 44.75
N ARG A 295 33.79 0.37 45.50
CA ARG A 295 34.00 1.78 45.85
C ARG A 295 34.98 1.93 47.05
N PRO A 296 35.88 2.93 47.07
CA PRO A 296 36.76 3.19 48.21
C PRO A 296 35.96 3.64 49.44
N ARG A 297 36.34 3.09 50.60
CA ARG A 297 35.83 3.47 51.92
C ARG A 297 36.31 4.87 52.31
N LYS A 298 35.40 5.69 52.86
CA LYS A 298 35.74 6.69 53.87
C LYS A 298 34.59 6.87 54.88
N GLU A 299 34.93 6.57 56.14
CA GLU A 299 34.54 7.19 57.44
C GLU A 299 33.05 7.55 57.63
N VAL A 300 32.24 6.76 58.36
CA VAL A 300 32.04 6.77 59.85
C VAL A 300 31.76 8.21 60.33
N GLU A 301 30.53 8.58 60.72
CA GLU A 301 29.92 8.30 62.04
C GLU A 301 28.37 8.22 62.03
N ARG A 302 27.86 7.44 63.00
CA ARG A 302 26.46 7.16 63.36
C ARG A 302 25.98 8.14 64.46
N PRO A 303 24.80 7.95 65.09
CA PRO A 303 23.42 7.98 64.58
C PRO A 303 22.56 9.03 65.35
N ALA A 304 21.44 9.45 64.78
CA ALA A 304 20.41 10.21 65.49
C ALA A 304 19.16 9.35 65.73
N PRO A 305 18.45 9.54 66.87
CA PRO A 305 17.02 9.24 66.90
C PRO A 305 16.13 10.37 67.48
N ALA A 306 14.93 10.39 66.93
CA ALA A 306 13.62 10.80 67.47
C ALA A 306 13.26 12.31 67.66
N PRO A 307 12.09 12.77 67.15
CA PRO A 307 11.59 14.13 67.36
C PRO A 307 10.31 14.22 68.22
N THR A 308 10.11 15.37 68.89
CA THR A 308 8.81 15.94 69.35
C THR A 308 8.94 17.47 69.61
N PRO A 309 7.84 18.26 69.78
CA PRO A 309 7.69 19.67 69.31
C PRO A 309 7.79 20.81 70.39
N PRO A 310 7.14 22.01 70.24
CA PRO A 310 7.67 23.40 70.04
C PRO A 310 7.66 24.33 71.31
N PRO A 311 8.16 25.61 71.30
CA PRO A 311 7.31 26.85 71.35
C PRO A 311 7.98 28.22 70.92
N ALA A 312 7.42 29.38 71.31
CA ALA A 312 7.47 30.73 70.68
C ALA A 312 8.13 31.94 71.47
N ALA A 313 8.36 33.06 70.74
CA ALA A 313 8.14 34.52 71.05
C ALA A 313 9.27 35.55 71.46
N ALA A 314 9.30 36.67 70.68
CA ALA A 314 9.54 38.13 70.94
C ALA A 314 10.97 38.70 71.28
N PRO A 315 11.27 40.04 71.18
CA PRO A 315 10.57 41.25 70.63
C PRO A 315 11.43 42.21 69.71
N ASP A 316 10.81 43.31 69.24
CA ASP A 316 11.24 44.48 68.40
C ASP A 316 12.02 45.58 69.20
N PRO A 317 12.34 46.82 68.71
CA PRO A 317 13.13 47.36 67.56
C PRO A 317 14.20 48.41 68.04
N GLU A 318 14.87 49.19 67.17
CA GLU A 318 15.24 50.63 67.37
C GLU A 318 16.21 51.20 66.29
N PRO A 319 15.96 52.42 65.74
CA PRO A 319 16.94 53.17 64.95
C PRO A 319 17.33 54.54 65.54
N MET A 320 18.63 54.83 65.40
CA MET A 320 19.27 56.13 65.09
C MET A 320 19.26 57.25 66.14
N ASN A 321 20.46 57.62 66.62
CA ASN A 321 20.73 59.04 66.81
C ASN A 321 22.19 59.42 66.52
N GLU A 322 22.27 60.60 65.97
CA GLU A 322 23.40 61.32 65.41
C GLU A 322 24.09 62.15 66.51
N PHE A 323 25.24 62.70 66.14
CA PHE A 323 25.71 64.01 66.57
C PHE A 323 26.49 64.12 67.89
N TRP A 324 27.56 64.92 67.82
CA TRP A 324 28.53 65.20 68.87
C TRP A 324 29.50 64.06 69.17
N LYS A 325 30.67 64.09 68.53
CA LYS A 325 31.87 63.90 69.35
C LYS A 325 32.63 65.22 69.44
N ASN A 326 32.06 66.04 70.30
CA ASN A 326 32.77 66.52 71.48
C ASN A 326 33.79 67.65 71.31
N GLU A 327 33.84 68.34 70.17
CA GLU A 327 34.64 69.57 70.05
C GLU A 327 33.81 70.87 69.98
N GLN A 328 32.53 70.82 69.57
CA GLN A 328 31.57 71.91 69.87
C GLN A 328 31.21 71.95 71.37
N GLN A 329 31.54 70.88 72.10
CA GLN A 329 31.29 70.69 73.53
C GLN A 329 32.16 71.56 74.45
N ARG A 330 33.08 72.36 73.89
CA ARG A 330 33.83 73.39 74.64
C ARG A 330 33.33 74.82 74.43
N GLN A 331 32.62 75.10 73.33
CA GLN A 331 31.81 76.33 73.23
C GLN A 331 30.47 76.17 73.99
N GLN A 332 30.09 74.93 74.35
CA GLN A 332 28.91 74.57 75.16
C GLN A 332 28.94 75.06 76.61
N ASP A 333 30.07 75.48 77.19
CA ASP A 333 30.09 75.93 78.59
C ASP A 333 29.99 77.46 78.75
N GLU A 334 30.48 78.27 77.79
CA GLU A 334 30.41 79.74 77.88
C GLU A 334 29.02 80.31 77.51
N TYR A 335 28.27 79.64 76.61
CA TYR A 335 26.87 79.98 76.31
C TYR A 335 25.92 79.55 77.45
N ALA A 336 26.33 78.60 78.30
CA ALA A 336 25.52 78.04 79.37
C ALA A 336 25.33 78.99 80.58
N GLU A 337 26.28 79.89 80.83
CA GLU A 337 26.14 80.88 81.90
C GLU A 337 25.26 82.08 81.49
N GLU A 338 25.33 82.52 80.22
CA GLU A 338 24.46 83.58 79.69
C GLU A 338 23.00 83.10 79.58
N GLN A 339 22.80 81.80 79.32
CA GLN A 339 21.48 81.15 79.34
C GLN A 339 20.81 81.13 80.72
N ARG A 340 21.54 80.93 81.84
CA ARG A 340 20.91 80.89 83.18
C ARG A 340 20.26 82.22 83.60
N ARG A 341 20.79 83.35 83.14
CA ARG A 341 20.24 84.68 83.47
C ARG A 341 18.95 84.99 82.72
N LEU A 342 18.83 84.55 81.47
CA LEU A 342 17.58 84.55 80.70
C LEU A 342 16.55 83.57 81.32
N GLN A 343 17.02 82.48 81.92
CA GLN A 343 16.20 81.42 82.52
C GLN A 343 15.39 81.89 83.74
N GLU A 344 15.96 82.72 84.62
CA GLU A 344 15.22 83.26 85.78
C GLU A 344 14.12 84.26 85.38
N GLN A 345 14.32 85.07 84.34
CA GLN A 345 13.28 85.97 83.81
C GLN A 345 12.18 85.19 83.07
N TRP A 346 12.54 84.09 82.41
CA TRP A 346 11.62 83.17 81.74
C TRP A 346 10.74 82.41 82.75
N GLU A 347 11.28 81.92 83.87
CA GLU A 347 10.51 81.22 84.92
C GLU A 347 9.42 82.10 85.59
N ALA A 348 9.65 83.42 85.72
CA ALA A 348 8.65 84.35 86.26
C ALA A 348 7.47 84.56 85.27
N ALA A 349 7.74 84.67 83.97
CA ALA A 349 6.71 84.72 82.94
C ALA A 349 5.95 83.38 82.83
N GLN A 350 6.66 82.26 83.00
CA GLN A 350 6.09 80.91 82.92
C GLN A 350 5.07 80.62 84.04
N ARG A 351 5.28 81.10 85.26
CA ARG A 351 4.31 80.95 86.36
C ARG A 351 3.01 81.73 86.12
N GLN A 352 3.09 82.90 85.48
CA GLN A 352 1.91 83.71 85.15
C GLN A 352 1.10 83.07 84.01
N GLN A 353 1.79 82.44 83.04
CA GLN A 353 1.18 81.66 81.95
C GLN A 353 0.52 80.35 82.48
N GLN A 354 1.11 79.68 83.47
CA GLN A 354 0.54 78.48 84.12
C GLN A 354 -0.80 78.75 84.84
N GLN A 355 -1.00 79.94 85.42
CA GLN A 355 -2.29 80.27 86.05
C GLN A 355 -3.41 80.50 85.02
N GLN A 356 -3.11 81.09 83.86
CA GLN A 356 -4.07 81.25 82.77
C GLN A 356 -4.38 79.92 82.07
N SER A 357 -3.39 79.02 81.91
CA SER A 357 -3.61 77.70 81.29
C SER A 357 -4.46 76.77 82.15
N MET A 358 -4.33 76.80 83.48
CA MET A 358 -5.16 76.01 84.40
C MET A 358 -6.66 76.40 84.37
N GLN A 359 -6.98 77.68 84.13
CA GLN A 359 -8.37 78.12 83.95
C GLN A 359 -8.94 77.62 82.62
N ALA A 360 -8.19 77.71 81.53
CA ALA A 360 -8.59 77.15 80.23
C ALA A 360 -8.71 75.61 80.25
N GLN A 361 -7.90 74.92 81.06
CA GLN A 361 -7.92 73.46 81.20
C GLN A 361 -9.21 72.94 81.86
N ARG A 362 -9.80 73.69 82.81
CA ARG A 362 -11.08 73.32 83.43
C ARG A 362 -12.26 73.49 82.47
N GLU A 363 -12.28 74.57 81.69
CA GLU A 363 -13.31 74.79 80.66
C GLU A 363 -13.22 73.76 79.53
N PHE A 364 -12.01 73.31 79.19
CA PHE A 364 -11.77 72.24 78.21
C PHE A 364 -12.18 70.85 78.74
N GLU A 365 -11.93 70.53 80.01
CA GLU A 365 -12.37 69.26 80.63
C GLU A 365 -13.91 69.11 80.67
N GLU A 366 -14.67 70.18 80.91
CA GLU A 366 -16.14 70.16 80.84
C GLU A 366 -16.65 69.91 79.41
N GLN A 367 -16.01 70.53 78.39
CA GLN A 367 -16.29 70.22 76.99
C GLN A 367 -15.95 68.77 76.62
N GLN A 368 -14.84 68.23 77.14
CA GLN A 368 -14.38 66.89 76.84
C GLN A 368 -15.28 65.79 77.45
N ARG A 369 -15.89 66.03 78.62
CA ARG A 369 -16.88 65.11 79.21
C ARG A 369 -18.16 65.00 78.37
N LEU A 370 -18.68 66.12 77.88
CA LEU A 370 -19.86 66.15 77.00
C LEU A 370 -19.59 65.43 75.67
N GLN A 371 -18.37 65.52 75.13
CA GLN A 371 -17.99 64.87 73.88
C GLN A 371 -17.79 63.35 74.03
N ALA A 372 -17.27 62.90 75.17
CA ALA A 372 -17.12 61.47 75.49
C ALA A 372 -18.47 60.74 75.67
N GLU A 373 -19.48 61.42 76.22
CA GLU A 373 -20.82 60.85 76.37
C GLU A 373 -21.53 60.67 75.01
N GLN A 374 -21.34 61.62 74.07
CA GLN A 374 -21.82 61.49 72.69
C GLN A 374 -21.14 60.34 71.91
N GLN A 375 -19.83 60.12 72.11
CA GLN A 375 -19.11 59.04 71.42
C GLN A 375 -19.53 57.64 71.89
N ARG A 376 -19.90 57.48 73.17
CA ARG A 376 -20.36 56.18 73.70
C ARG A 376 -21.70 55.75 73.11
N LEU A 377 -22.64 56.70 72.96
CA LEU A 377 -23.93 56.46 72.31
C LEU A 377 -23.78 56.14 70.80
N ALA A 378 -22.82 56.77 70.12
CA ALA A 378 -22.52 56.47 68.72
C ALA A 378 -21.95 55.06 68.51
N GLN A 379 -21.13 54.57 69.45
CA GLN A 379 -20.54 53.22 69.36
C GLN A 379 -21.58 52.11 69.58
N GLU A 380 -22.57 52.33 70.45
CA GLU A 380 -23.71 51.42 70.64
C GLU A 380 -24.64 51.34 69.42
N GLN A 381 -24.84 52.46 68.70
CA GLN A 381 -25.62 52.48 67.46
C GLN A 381 -24.93 51.70 66.33
N LEU A 382 -23.61 51.86 66.16
CA LEU A 382 -22.85 51.18 65.10
C LEU A 382 -22.83 49.65 65.25
N MET A 383 -22.75 49.15 66.49
CA MET A 383 -22.84 47.70 66.79
C MET A 383 -24.19 47.10 66.40
N ARG A 384 -25.28 47.86 66.56
CA ARG A 384 -26.63 47.42 66.18
C ARG A 384 -26.81 47.37 64.66
N GLU A 385 -26.19 48.31 63.96
CA GLU A 385 -26.17 48.40 62.50
C GLU A 385 -25.38 47.25 61.85
N GLN A 386 -24.25 46.85 62.46
CA GLN A 386 -23.42 45.75 61.96
C GLN A 386 -24.13 44.38 62.05
N TYR A 387 -24.93 44.15 63.09
CA TYR A 387 -25.72 42.92 63.24
C TYR A 387 -26.90 42.85 62.26
N GLN A 388 -27.51 43.99 61.92
CA GLN A 388 -28.56 44.07 60.91
C GLN A 388 -28.03 43.81 59.49
N GLN A 389 -26.86 44.35 59.12
CA GLN A 389 -26.26 44.13 57.80
C GLN A 389 -25.89 42.66 57.53
N GLN A 390 -25.40 41.94 58.54
CA GLN A 390 -25.08 40.52 58.38
C GLN A 390 -26.31 39.63 58.12
N THR A 391 -27.46 39.98 58.72
CA THR A 391 -28.71 39.24 58.55
C THR A 391 -29.37 39.53 57.20
N GLN A 392 -29.33 40.79 56.74
CA GLN A 392 -29.81 41.17 55.41
C GLN A 392 -28.96 40.60 54.27
N GLY A 393 -27.63 40.51 54.45
CA GLY A 393 -26.73 39.92 53.45
C GLY A 393 -27.05 38.46 53.14
N ARG A 394 -27.30 37.63 54.18
CA ARG A 394 -27.68 36.22 54.01
C ARG A 394 -29.05 36.04 53.35
N MET A 395 -30.03 36.88 53.64
CA MET A 395 -31.33 36.81 52.96
C MET A 395 -31.24 37.21 51.48
N ALA A 396 -30.49 38.27 51.16
CA ALA A 396 -30.30 38.70 49.78
C ALA A 396 -29.51 37.66 48.95
N GLU A 397 -28.57 36.95 49.56
CA GLU A 397 -27.81 35.89 48.92
C GLU A 397 -28.68 34.66 48.62
N LEU A 398 -29.51 34.24 49.58
CA LEU A 398 -30.48 33.16 49.40
C LEU A 398 -31.59 33.50 48.38
N GLU A 399 -32.06 34.74 48.33
CA GLU A 399 -33.00 35.20 47.29
C GLU A 399 -32.37 35.19 45.90
N ARG A 400 -31.09 35.58 45.79
CA ARG A 400 -30.34 35.55 44.53
C ARG A 400 -30.07 34.12 44.06
N GLU A 401 -29.80 33.20 44.98
CA GLU A 401 -29.70 31.77 44.67
C GLU A 401 -31.05 31.18 44.22
N ASN A 402 -32.16 31.56 44.87
CA ASN A 402 -33.49 31.09 44.47
C ASN A 402 -33.89 31.59 43.07
N LEU A 403 -33.58 32.85 42.75
CA LEU A 403 -33.80 33.41 41.41
C LEU A 403 -32.91 32.76 40.35
N ASN A 404 -31.64 32.50 40.67
CA ASN A 404 -30.75 31.76 39.76
C ASN A 404 -31.21 30.32 39.54
N ALA A 405 -31.68 29.64 40.58
CA ALA A 405 -32.22 28.29 40.48
C ALA A 405 -33.50 28.25 39.63
N ARG A 406 -34.40 29.24 39.77
CA ARG A 406 -35.58 29.36 38.89
C ARG A 406 -35.22 29.68 37.45
N ALA A 407 -34.26 30.57 37.22
CA ALA A 407 -33.78 30.90 35.87
C ALA A 407 -33.05 29.72 35.20
N GLN A 408 -32.34 28.89 35.99
CA GLN A 408 -31.81 27.60 35.52
C GLN A 408 -32.94 26.64 35.18
N TYR A 409 -33.95 26.50 36.05
CA TYR A 409 -35.06 25.60 35.80
C TYR A 409 -35.89 25.97 34.56
N GLU A 410 -36.11 27.26 34.30
CA GLU A 410 -36.75 27.74 33.07
C GLU A 410 -35.87 27.48 31.84
N ARG A 411 -34.55 27.68 31.92
CA ARG A 411 -33.62 27.33 30.83
C ARG A 411 -33.60 25.83 30.56
N ASP A 412 -33.62 25.02 31.61
CA ASP A 412 -33.62 23.56 31.51
C ASP A 412 -34.94 23.06 30.94
N GLN A 413 -36.09 23.66 31.28
CA GLN A 413 -37.36 23.38 30.62
C GLN A 413 -37.34 23.76 29.14
N LEU A 414 -36.81 24.92 28.79
CA LEU A 414 -36.73 25.37 27.39
C LEU A 414 -35.77 24.49 26.57
N MET A 415 -34.69 24.03 27.20
CA MET A 415 -33.74 23.09 26.63
C MET A 415 -34.38 21.70 26.44
N LEU A 416 -35.14 21.21 27.41
CA LEU A 416 -35.92 19.96 27.30
C LEU A 416 -36.96 20.04 26.18
N GLU A 417 -37.66 21.16 26.03
CA GLU A 417 -38.63 21.35 24.95
C GLU A 417 -37.96 21.41 23.57
N GLN A 418 -36.76 21.98 23.48
CA GLN A 418 -35.94 21.94 22.26
C GLN A 418 -35.43 20.52 21.96
N TYR A 419 -35.08 19.74 22.98
CA TYR A 419 -34.72 18.33 22.81
C TYR A 419 -35.91 17.49 22.38
N ASP A 420 -37.12 17.70 22.93
CA ASP A 420 -38.31 16.98 22.51
C ASP A 420 -38.70 17.30 21.05
N LYS A 421 -38.56 18.56 20.63
CA LYS A 421 -38.73 18.97 19.22
C LYS A 421 -37.68 18.36 18.31
N ARG A 422 -36.41 18.31 18.74
CA ARG A 422 -35.34 17.64 17.98
C ARG A 422 -35.52 16.13 17.93
N MET A 423 -35.97 15.51 19.02
CA MET A 423 -36.26 14.08 19.09
C MET A 423 -37.38 13.73 18.12
N LYS A 424 -38.48 14.50 18.10
CA LYS A 424 -39.56 14.31 17.11
C LYS A 424 -39.09 14.56 15.67
N ALA A 425 -38.25 15.55 15.44
CA ALA A 425 -37.67 15.79 14.11
C ALA A 425 -36.77 14.61 13.68
N LEU A 426 -35.93 14.11 14.57
CA LEU A 426 -35.07 12.95 14.34
C LEU A 426 -35.88 11.66 14.16
N GLU A 427 -36.96 11.46 14.90
CA GLU A 427 -37.89 10.33 14.71
C GLU A 427 -38.58 10.41 13.35
N THR A 428 -38.94 11.62 12.90
CA THR A 428 -39.54 11.85 11.58
C THR A 428 -38.51 11.61 10.46
N GLU A 429 -37.26 12.05 10.65
CA GLU A 429 -36.15 11.79 9.73
C GLU A 429 -35.79 10.30 9.70
N LEU A 430 -35.81 9.60 10.84
CA LEU A 430 -35.62 8.15 10.93
C LEU A 430 -36.76 7.40 10.21
N GLN A 431 -38.01 7.85 10.34
CA GLN A 431 -39.12 7.29 9.60
C GLN A 431 -38.99 7.54 8.09
N GLN A 432 -38.55 8.72 7.66
CA GLN A 432 -38.26 9.02 6.25
C GLN A 432 -37.08 8.21 5.71
N LEU A 433 -36.01 8.05 6.49
CA LEU A 433 -34.87 7.21 6.13
C LEU A 433 -35.28 5.75 6.03
N ASN A 434 -36.12 5.26 6.93
CA ASN A 434 -36.63 3.88 6.89
C ASN A 434 -37.56 3.67 5.69
N ALA A 435 -38.40 4.66 5.34
CA ALA A 435 -39.22 4.64 4.13
C ALA A 435 -38.36 4.66 2.85
N ASN A 436 -37.34 5.52 2.79
CA ASN A 436 -36.38 5.56 1.68
C ASN A 436 -35.58 4.27 1.57
N PHE A 437 -35.17 3.69 2.69
CA PHE A 437 -34.46 2.41 2.74
C PHE A 437 -35.35 1.27 2.22
N ASN A 438 -36.62 1.21 2.65
CA ASN A 438 -37.58 0.24 2.12
C ASN A 438 -37.85 0.44 0.63
N GLN A 439 -37.94 1.68 0.14
CA GLN A 439 -38.11 1.96 -1.28
C GLN A 439 -36.87 1.57 -2.10
N GLN A 440 -35.68 1.80 -1.56
CA GLN A 440 -34.42 1.38 -2.17
C GLN A 440 -34.25 -0.14 -2.15
N GLN A 441 -34.71 -0.81 -1.09
CA GLN A 441 -34.73 -2.26 -1.00
C GLN A 441 -35.72 -2.86 -2.00
N SER A 442 -36.92 -2.28 -2.13
CA SER A 442 -37.89 -2.66 -3.16
C SER A 442 -37.32 -2.49 -4.57
N SER A 443 -36.63 -1.39 -4.85
CA SER A 443 -35.97 -1.15 -6.14
C SER A 443 -34.84 -2.15 -6.42
N LYS A 444 -34.05 -2.52 -5.40
CA LYS A 444 -33.04 -3.57 -5.50
C LYS A 444 -33.66 -4.95 -5.73
N ASP A 445 -34.76 -5.26 -5.05
CA ASP A 445 -35.48 -6.52 -5.24
C ASP A 445 -36.10 -6.60 -6.66
N GLU A 446 -36.57 -5.47 -7.21
CA GLU A 446 -37.03 -5.35 -8.59
C GLU A 446 -35.89 -5.50 -9.60
N GLN A 447 -34.71 -4.92 -9.34
CA GLN A 447 -33.50 -5.15 -10.14
C GLN A 447 -33.03 -6.61 -10.09
N ILE A 448 -33.04 -7.23 -8.90
CA ILE A 448 -32.71 -8.65 -8.73
C ILE A 448 -33.69 -9.50 -9.54
N ARG A 449 -34.98 -9.18 -9.51
CA ARG A 449 -36.01 -9.89 -10.28
C ARG A 449 -35.81 -9.72 -11.78
N ALA A 450 -35.52 -8.50 -12.26
CA ALA A 450 -35.22 -8.23 -13.66
C ALA A 450 -33.94 -8.96 -14.13
N LEU A 451 -32.89 -9.01 -13.30
CA LEU A 451 -31.67 -9.78 -13.59
C LEU A 451 -31.95 -11.29 -13.60
N GLN A 452 -32.75 -11.80 -12.68
CA GLN A 452 -33.18 -13.21 -12.69
C GLN A 452 -33.98 -13.56 -13.94
N GLU A 453 -34.86 -12.65 -14.38
CA GLU A 453 -35.65 -12.81 -15.60
C GLU A 453 -34.76 -12.75 -16.86
N GLN A 454 -33.79 -11.84 -16.91
CA GLN A 454 -32.77 -11.83 -17.96
C GLN A 454 -31.95 -13.12 -17.99
N VAL A 455 -31.48 -13.62 -16.84
CA VAL A 455 -30.74 -14.90 -16.75
C VAL A 455 -31.61 -16.06 -17.22
N ASN A 456 -32.90 -16.10 -16.86
CA ASN A 456 -33.83 -17.10 -17.36
C ASN A 456 -34.07 -16.97 -18.87
N THR A 457 -34.10 -15.76 -19.40
CA THR A 457 -34.24 -15.48 -20.84
C THR A 457 -32.98 -15.90 -21.61
N TRP A 458 -31.79 -15.66 -21.05
CA TRP A 458 -30.53 -16.17 -21.60
C TRP A 458 -30.51 -17.69 -21.55
N ARG A 459 -30.94 -18.31 -20.45
CA ARG A 459 -31.03 -19.77 -20.32
C ARG A 459 -31.96 -20.36 -21.38
N THR A 460 -33.15 -19.79 -21.58
CA THR A 460 -34.07 -20.26 -22.63
C THR A 460 -33.54 -19.99 -24.03
N LYS A 461 -32.83 -18.87 -24.27
CA LYS A 461 -32.11 -18.63 -25.54
C LYS A 461 -31.03 -19.68 -25.80
N TYR A 462 -30.21 -20.01 -24.80
CA TYR A 462 -29.19 -21.06 -24.90
C TYR A 462 -29.82 -22.45 -25.11
N GLU A 463 -30.93 -22.75 -24.45
CA GLU A 463 -31.64 -24.01 -24.58
C GLU A 463 -32.34 -24.15 -25.95
N ALA A 464 -32.91 -23.05 -26.46
CA ALA A 464 -33.43 -22.96 -27.82
C ALA A 464 -32.30 -23.10 -28.86
N LEU A 465 -31.16 -22.44 -28.66
CA LEU A 465 -29.99 -22.56 -29.52
C LEU A 465 -29.43 -23.99 -29.51
N ALA A 466 -29.35 -24.65 -28.35
CA ALA A 466 -28.95 -26.05 -28.23
C ALA A 466 -29.93 -26.99 -28.98
N LYS A 467 -31.24 -26.73 -28.88
CA LYS A 467 -32.26 -27.44 -29.68
C LYS A 467 -32.09 -27.18 -31.18
N LEU A 468 -31.76 -25.95 -31.58
CA LEU A 468 -31.57 -25.57 -32.98
C LEU A 468 -30.30 -26.21 -33.56
N TYR A 469 -29.20 -26.28 -32.79
CA TYR A 469 -28.02 -27.07 -33.15
C TYR A 469 -28.31 -28.57 -33.24
N SER A 470 -29.12 -29.11 -32.34
CA SER A 470 -29.56 -30.52 -32.40
C SER A 470 -30.46 -30.79 -33.62
N GLN A 471 -31.37 -29.88 -33.95
CA GLN A 471 -32.21 -29.95 -35.13
C GLN A 471 -31.39 -29.81 -36.40
N LEU A 472 -30.50 -28.81 -36.51
CA LEU A 472 -29.63 -28.63 -37.65
C LEU A 472 -28.72 -29.85 -37.86
N ARG A 473 -28.22 -30.45 -36.77
CA ARG A 473 -27.48 -31.71 -36.84
C ARG A 473 -28.34 -32.86 -37.37
N HIS A 474 -29.60 -32.97 -36.94
CA HIS A 474 -30.55 -33.95 -37.46
C HIS A 474 -30.86 -33.71 -38.94
N GLU A 475 -31.16 -32.47 -39.32
CA GLU A 475 -31.43 -32.08 -40.70
C GLU A 475 -30.22 -32.31 -41.60
N HIS A 476 -29.00 -32.07 -41.11
CA HIS A 476 -27.77 -32.34 -41.86
C HIS A 476 -27.50 -33.84 -42.01
N LEU A 477 -27.85 -34.67 -41.02
CA LEU A 477 -27.81 -36.14 -41.12
C LEU A 477 -28.87 -36.67 -42.09
N ASP A 478 -30.07 -36.09 -42.06
CA ASP A 478 -31.15 -36.39 -43.00
C ASP A 478 -30.82 -35.95 -44.42
N LEU A 479 -30.19 -34.77 -44.60
CA LEU A 479 -29.71 -34.31 -45.89
C LEU A 479 -28.63 -35.23 -46.43
N LEU A 480 -27.72 -35.72 -45.57
CA LEU A 480 -26.71 -36.72 -45.96
C LEU A 480 -27.35 -38.05 -46.38
N GLN A 481 -28.37 -38.52 -45.68
CA GLN A 481 -29.14 -39.71 -46.11
C GLN A 481 -29.88 -39.46 -47.43
N LYS A 482 -30.52 -38.30 -47.58
CA LYS A 482 -31.21 -37.90 -48.81
C LYS A 482 -30.22 -37.76 -49.96
N PHE A 483 -29.05 -37.15 -49.76
CA PHE A 483 -27.98 -37.03 -50.73
C PHE A 483 -27.45 -38.41 -51.14
N LYS A 484 -27.24 -39.32 -50.19
CA LYS A 484 -26.89 -40.72 -50.47
C LYS A 484 -27.98 -41.43 -51.28
N SER A 485 -29.26 -41.19 -50.97
CA SER A 485 -30.39 -41.77 -51.71
C SER A 485 -30.53 -41.19 -53.12
N VAL A 486 -30.27 -39.88 -53.29
CA VAL A 486 -30.28 -39.19 -54.58
C VAL A 486 -29.09 -39.63 -55.42
N GLN A 487 -27.92 -39.83 -54.81
CA GLN A 487 -26.73 -40.38 -55.47
C GLN A 487 -26.97 -41.82 -55.94
N LEU A 488 -27.63 -42.65 -55.13
CA LEU A 488 -28.05 -44.00 -55.54
C LEU A 488 -29.11 -43.98 -56.65
N LYS A 489 -30.09 -43.06 -56.58
CA LYS A 489 -31.09 -42.87 -57.65
C LYS A 489 -30.48 -42.30 -58.93
N ALA A 490 -29.48 -41.42 -58.84
CA ALA A 490 -28.76 -40.89 -59.97
C ALA A 490 -27.90 -41.97 -60.64
N ALA A 491 -27.24 -42.82 -59.86
CA ALA A 491 -26.52 -43.99 -60.38
C ALA A 491 -27.46 -44.98 -61.09
N SER A 492 -28.64 -45.25 -60.51
CA SER A 492 -29.68 -46.09 -61.13
C SER A 492 -30.31 -45.46 -62.37
N ALA A 493 -30.52 -44.14 -62.37
CA ALA A 493 -31.04 -43.40 -63.52
C ALA A 493 -30.02 -43.35 -64.66
N GLN A 494 -28.72 -43.22 -64.35
CA GLN A 494 -27.65 -43.28 -65.35
C GLN A 494 -27.59 -44.68 -65.99
N GLU A 495 -27.75 -45.75 -65.21
CA GLU A 495 -27.82 -47.12 -65.74
C GLU A 495 -29.07 -47.36 -66.61
N ALA A 496 -30.21 -46.72 -66.26
CA ALA A 496 -31.43 -46.76 -67.07
C ALA A 496 -31.30 -45.95 -68.37
N ILE A 497 -30.58 -44.82 -68.34
CA ILE A 497 -30.25 -44.02 -69.52
C ILE A 497 -29.34 -44.81 -70.46
N ASP A 498 -28.30 -45.47 -69.95
CA ASP A 498 -27.40 -46.32 -70.77
C ASP A 498 -28.16 -47.48 -71.43
N ARG A 499 -29.12 -48.10 -70.73
CA ARG A 499 -30.01 -49.11 -71.33
C ARG A 499 -30.94 -48.52 -72.39
N ARG A 500 -31.50 -47.32 -72.16
CA ARG A 500 -32.32 -46.62 -73.15
C ARG A 500 -31.51 -46.25 -74.39
N GLU A 501 -30.28 -45.81 -74.21
CA GLU A 501 -29.39 -45.43 -75.30
C GLU A 501 -28.94 -46.65 -76.12
N LYS A 502 -28.76 -47.80 -75.46
CA LYS A 502 -28.55 -49.09 -76.15
C LYS A 502 -29.77 -49.52 -76.96
N LEU A 503 -30.98 -49.42 -76.38
CA LEU A 503 -32.24 -49.67 -77.10
C LEU A 503 -32.46 -48.68 -78.24
N GLU A 504 -32.06 -47.42 -78.10
CA GLU A 504 -32.16 -46.41 -79.15
C GLU A 504 -31.20 -46.70 -80.32
N ARG A 505 -30.00 -47.24 -80.04
CA ARG A 505 -29.08 -47.76 -81.07
C ARG A 505 -29.66 -48.99 -81.80
N GLU A 506 -30.33 -49.89 -81.08
CA GLU A 506 -31.05 -51.05 -81.65
C GLU A 506 -32.28 -50.63 -82.47
N LEU A 507 -33.00 -49.59 -82.04
CA LEU A 507 -34.12 -49.00 -82.78
C LEU A 507 -33.66 -48.28 -84.05
N LYS A 508 -32.52 -47.58 -84.02
CA LYS A 508 -31.95 -46.95 -85.22
C LYS A 508 -31.49 -47.98 -86.25
N THR A 509 -30.96 -49.12 -85.82
CA THR A 509 -30.63 -50.24 -86.72
C THR A 509 -31.89 -50.89 -87.31
N LYS A 510 -32.92 -51.14 -86.48
CA LYS A 510 -34.25 -51.62 -86.95
C LYS A 510 -34.95 -50.64 -87.90
N ASN A 511 -34.80 -49.33 -87.68
CA ASN A 511 -35.35 -48.29 -88.56
C ASN A 511 -34.62 -48.25 -89.92
N LEU A 512 -33.33 -48.57 -89.96
CA LEU A 512 -32.58 -48.74 -91.21
C LEU A 512 -33.09 -49.97 -91.99
N GLU A 513 -33.36 -51.08 -91.31
CA GLU A 513 -33.98 -52.28 -91.91
C GLU A 513 -35.41 -51.99 -92.44
N LEU A 514 -36.19 -51.16 -91.71
CA LEU A 514 -37.51 -50.69 -92.13
C LEU A 514 -37.45 -49.75 -93.35
N ALA A 515 -36.42 -48.89 -93.43
CA ALA A 515 -36.21 -48.02 -94.58
C ALA A 515 -35.87 -48.83 -95.85
N ASP A 516 -35.14 -49.94 -95.72
CA ASP A 516 -34.89 -50.84 -96.84
C ASP A 516 -36.16 -51.63 -97.24
N MET A 517 -36.99 -52.06 -96.28
CA MET A 517 -38.32 -52.63 -96.57
C MET A 517 -39.28 -51.64 -97.25
N ILE A 518 -39.21 -50.34 -96.92
CA ILE A 518 -40.02 -49.29 -97.57
C ILE A 518 -39.55 -49.07 -99.02
N ARG A 519 -38.25 -49.16 -99.32
CA ARG A 519 -37.74 -49.11 -100.70
C ARG A 519 -38.22 -50.29 -101.54
N GLU A 520 -38.39 -51.47 -100.95
CA GLU A 520 -39.00 -52.61 -101.62
C GLU A 520 -40.52 -52.42 -101.84
N ARG A 521 -41.22 -51.84 -100.85
CA ARG A 521 -42.64 -51.48 -100.95
C ARG A 521 -42.91 -50.44 -102.05
N ASP A 522 -42.04 -49.46 -102.22
CA ASP A 522 -42.23 -48.39 -103.22
C ASP A 522 -41.93 -48.87 -104.65
N ARG A 523 -41.03 -49.86 -104.83
CA ARG A 523 -40.95 -50.58 -106.12
C ARG A 523 -42.24 -51.34 -106.42
N ALA A 524 -42.82 -52.02 -105.42
CA ALA A 524 -44.07 -52.75 -105.58
C ALA A 524 -45.29 -51.83 -105.79
N LEU A 525 -45.28 -50.60 -105.26
CA LEU A 525 -46.37 -49.65 -105.43
C LEU A 525 -46.38 -49.03 -106.84
N HIS A 526 -45.21 -48.76 -107.43
CA HIS A 526 -45.13 -48.27 -108.80
C HIS A 526 -45.60 -49.28 -109.85
N ASP A 527 -45.47 -50.58 -109.57
CA ASP A 527 -46.05 -51.63 -110.43
C ASP A 527 -47.59 -51.70 -110.31
N LYS A 528 -48.15 -51.34 -109.15
CA LYS A 528 -49.61 -51.31 -108.90
C LYS A 528 -50.29 -50.04 -109.45
N ASP A 529 -49.60 -48.90 -109.45
CA ASP A 529 -50.16 -47.63 -109.97
C ASP A 529 -50.19 -47.59 -111.51
N ARG A 530 -49.44 -48.47 -112.17
CA ARG A 530 -49.51 -48.66 -113.62
C ARG A 530 -50.78 -49.40 -114.07
N SER A 531 -51.51 -50.04 -113.16
CA SER A 531 -52.68 -50.88 -113.47
C SER A 531 -54.04 -50.30 -113.09
N THR A 532 -54.15 -49.06 -112.59
CA THR A 532 -55.43 -48.56 -112.06
C THR A 532 -55.73 -47.10 -112.41
N GLY A 533 -55.92 -46.85 -113.71
CA GLY A 533 -56.52 -45.62 -114.24
C GLY A 533 -57.93 -45.88 -114.78
N GLY A 534 -58.98 -45.39 -114.09
CA GLY A 534 -60.35 -45.37 -114.62
C GLY A 534 -61.42 -45.11 -113.56
N HIS A 535 -62.21 -44.04 -113.78
CA HIS A 535 -63.54 -43.70 -113.22
C HIS A 535 -63.65 -42.38 -112.42
N ARG A 536 -63.55 -41.27 -113.17
CA ARG A 536 -63.83 -39.88 -112.75
C ARG A 536 -65.15 -39.33 -113.35
N GLU A 537 -65.99 -40.16 -113.98
CA GLU A 537 -67.20 -39.73 -114.72
C GLU A 537 -68.56 -40.04 -114.05
N GLU A 538 -68.61 -40.86 -112.99
CA GLU A 538 -69.89 -41.19 -112.32
C GLU A 538 -70.36 -40.13 -111.31
N VAL A 539 -69.50 -39.16 -110.97
CA VAL A 539 -69.77 -38.07 -110.01
C VAL A 539 -70.59 -36.92 -110.62
N GLU A 540 -70.73 -36.84 -111.95
CA GLU A 540 -71.42 -35.73 -112.64
C GLU A 540 -72.89 -36.01 -113.03
N LYS A 541 -73.34 -37.28 -112.96
CA LYS A 541 -74.69 -37.68 -113.43
C LYS A 541 -75.78 -37.53 -112.36
N LEU A 542 -75.48 -37.77 -111.08
CA LEU A 542 -76.45 -37.78 -109.97
C LEU A 542 -76.88 -36.39 -109.47
N LYS A 543 -76.13 -35.32 -109.77
CA LYS A 543 -76.46 -33.93 -109.37
C LYS A 543 -77.50 -33.24 -110.27
N ARG A 544 -77.96 -33.89 -111.34
CA ARG A 544 -78.94 -33.33 -112.31
C ARG A 544 -80.38 -33.80 -112.04
N GLU A 545 -80.59 -34.93 -111.38
CA GLU A 545 -81.92 -35.51 -111.14
C GLU A 545 -82.68 -34.88 -109.94
N LEU A 546 -81.97 -34.30 -108.97
CA LEU A 546 -82.57 -33.66 -107.77
C LEU A 546 -83.37 -32.37 -108.09
N ARG A 547 -83.07 -31.70 -109.22
CA ARG A 547 -83.76 -30.46 -109.62
C ARG A 547 -85.13 -30.67 -110.28
N PHE A 548 -85.48 -31.92 -110.65
CA PHE A 548 -86.76 -32.24 -111.30
C PHE A 548 -87.89 -32.61 -110.31
N ALA A 549 -87.54 -32.92 -109.05
CA ALA A 549 -88.51 -33.32 -108.01
C ALA A 549 -89.18 -32.14 -107.29
N LEU A 550 -88.56 -30.95 -107.33
CA LEU A 550 -89.05 -29.73 -106.67
C LEU A 550 -90.25 -29.08 -107.41
N ASP A 551 -90.42 -29.35 -108.71
CA ASP A 551 -91.53 -28.80 -109.52
C ASP A 551 -92.85 -29.60 -109.36
N LYS A 552 -92.80 -30.76 -108.70
CA LYS A 552 -93.96 -31.64 -108.49
C LYS A 552 -94.75 -31.33 -107.21
N ALA A 553 -94.32 -30.32 -106.46
CA ALA A 553 -94.98 -29.83 -105.26
C ALA A 553 -96.21 -28.93 -105.53
N GLU A 554 -96.41 -28.39 -106.74
CA GLU A 554 -97.33 -27.25 -106.88
C GLU A 554 -98.79 -27.59 -107.27
N ASN A 555 -99.09 -28.83 -107.68
CA ASN A 555 -100.43 -29.20 -108.23
C ASN A 555 -101.36 -30.01 -107.29
N ALA A 556 -100.95 -30.31 -106.05
CA ALA A 556 -101.76 -31.10 -105.10
C ALA A 556 -102.53 -30.24 -104.06
N GLU A 557 -102.50 -28.91 -104.19
CA GLU A 557 -102.97 -27.96 -103.18
C GLU A 557 -104.48 -27.59 -103.25
N ARG A 558 -105.37 -28.35 -103.91
CA ARG A 558 -106.81 -27.98 -103.94
C ARG A 558 -107.75 -29.18 -103.79
N GLY A 559 -108.02 -29.58 -102.54
CA GLY A 559 -108.87 -30.74 -102.25
C GLY A 559 -109.43 -30.91 -100.83
N LYS A 560 -110.27 -29.98 -100.37
CA LYS A 560 -111.48 -30.21 -99.51
C LYS A 560 -111.24 -30.65 -98.04
N GLY A 561 -111.43 -29.81 -97.03
CA GLY A 561 -112.70 -29.13 -96.70
C GLY A 561 -113.58 -29.88 -95.67
N SER A 562 -113.19 -31.07 -95.19
CA SER A 562 -114.01 -31.86 -94.24
C SER A 562 -113.36 -32.14 -92.86
N GLU A 563 -112.10 -31.77 -92.65
CA GLU A 563 -111.35 -32.08 -91.42
C GLU A 563 -111.44 -30.99 -90.32
N LEU A 564 -112.01 -29.82 -90.64
CA LEU A 564 -112.03 -28.65 -89.74
C LEU A 564 -113.10 -28.72 -88.63
N SER A 565 -114.15 -29.54 -88.78
CA SER A 565 -115.22 -29.66 -87.78
C SER A 565 -114.92 -30.70 -86.69
N ALA A 566 -114.09 -31.72 -86.99
CA ALA A 566 -113.70 -32.76 -86.03
C ALA A 566 -112.51 -32.34 -85.13
N MET A 567 -111.67 -31.41 -85.59
CA MET A 567 -110.50 -30.90 -84.85
C MET A 567 -110.88 -29.97 -83.69
N LEU A 568 -111.92 -29.13 -83.86
CA LEU A 568 -112.38 -28.18 -82.82
C LEU A 568 -112.94 -28.86 -81.56
N SER A 569 -113.58 -30.04 -81.70
CA SER A 569 -114.09 -30.78 -80.54
C SER A 569 -113.00 -31.51 -79.76
N ARG A 570 -111.84 -31.80 -80.37
CA ARG A 570 -110.69 -32.39 -79.68
C ARG A 570 -109.89 -31.32 -78.93
N HIS A 571 -109.68 -30.15 -79.53
CA HIS A 571 -108.95 -29.06 -78.89
C HIS A 571 -109.66 -28.47 -77.66
N ASN A 572 -110.99 -28.44 -77.62
CA ASN A 572 -111.70 -28.00 -76.40
C ASN A 572 -111.50 -28.94 -75.19
N ARG A 573 -111.12 -30.20 -75.42
CA ARG A 573 -110.85 -31.19 -74.36
C ARG A 573 -109.38 -31.11 -73.91
N GLU A 574 -108.47 -30.92 -74.85
CA GLU A 574 -107.04 -30.68 -74.56
C GLU A 574 -106.80 -29.36 -73.83
N ILE A 575 -107.60 -28.32 -74.09
CA ILE A 575 -107.50 -27.03 -73.36
C ILE A 575 -107.85 -27.22 -71.86
N ALA A 576 -108.87 -28.02 -71.54
CA ALA A 576 -109.24 -28.28 -70.14
C ALA A 576 -108.16 -29.07 -69.38
N ASP A 577 -107.56 -30.09 -70.02
CA ASP A 577 -106.48 -30.88 -69.42
C ASP A 577 -105.18 -30.06 -69.27
N LEU A 578 -104.90 -29.13 -70.20
CA LEU A 578 -103.75 -28.23 -70.11
C LEU A 578 -103.93 -27.15 -69.03
N GLU A 579 -105.15 -26.64 -68.81
CA GLU A 579 -105.42 -25.69 -67.72
C GLU A 579 -105.24 -26.32 -66.32
N GLU A 580 -105.58 -27.59 -66.14
CA GLU A 580 -105.36 -28.31 -64.89
C GLU A 580 -103.88 -28.66 -64.66
N ALA A 581 -103.14 -29.02 -65.71
CA ALA A 581 -101.70 -29.21 -65.66
C ALA A 581 -100.93 -27.92 -65.33
N LEU A 582 -101.41 -26.77 -65.83
CA LEU A 582 -100.80 -25.47 -65.57
C LEU A 582 -101.00 -25.03 -64.12
N ARG A 583 -102.20 -25.27 -63.52
CA ARG A 583 -102.46 -25.00 -62.10
C ARG A 583 -101.59 -25.83 -61.15
N ASN A 584 -101.35 -27.10 -61.46
CA ASN A 584 -100.46 -27.94 -60.66
C ASN A 584 -98.99 -27.52 -60.76
N LYS A 585 -98.55 -27.08 -61.95
CA LYS A 585 -97.19 -26.54 -62.15
C LYS A 585 -97.00 -25.19 -61.45
N THR A 586 -98.01 -24.32 -61.41
CA THR A 586 -97.95 -23.05 -60.68
C THR A 586 -97.85 -23.27 -59.16
N ARG A 587 -98.62 -24.21 -58.59
CA ARG A 587 -98.49 -24.56 -57.16
C ARG A 587 -97.11 -25.13 -56.80
N ALA A 588 -96.53 -25.96 -57.66
CA ALA A 588 -95.19 -26.50 -57.46
C ALA A 588 -94.08 -25.43 -57.58
N LEU A 589 -94.30 -24.40 -58.40
CA LEU A 589 -93.38 -23.25 -58.51
C LEU A 589 -93.45 -22.34 -57.28
N ASP A 590 -94.64 -22.10 -56.71
CA ASP A 590 -94.81 -21.30 -55.50
C ASP A 590 -94.18 -21.96 -54.26
N GLU A 591 -94.26 -23.30 -54.13
CA GLU A 591 -93.59 -24.06 -53.06
C GLU A 591 -92.05 -24.07 -53.20
N MET A 592 -91.52 -24.05 -54.43
CA MET A 592 -90.09 -23.90 -54.65
C MET A 592 -89.61 -22.47 -54.37
N HIS A 593 -90.38 -21.45 -54.76
CA HIS A 593 -90.02 -20.05 -54.48
C HIS A 593 -89.99 -19.72 -52.98
N THR A 594 -90.91 -20.29 -52.19
CA THR A 594 -90.90 -20.10 -50.72
C THR A 594 -89.71 -20.79 -50.05
N LYS A 595 -89.33 -22.00 -50.48
CA LYS A 595 -88.13 -22.69 -49.94
C LYS A 595 -86.81 -22.01 -50.30
N TYR A 596 -86.69 -21.43 -51.51
CA TYR A 596 -85.49 -20.69 -51.89
C TYR A 596 -85.40 -19.32 -51.19
N GLY A 597 -86.53 -18.66 -50.90
CA GLY A 597 -86.55 -17.39 -50.18
C GLY A 597 -86.10 -17.48 -48.71
N GLU A 598 -86.41 -18.59 -48.02
CA GLU A 598 -85.95 -18.81 -46.64
C GLU A 598 -84.44 -19.13 -46.57
N GLN A 599 -83.92 -19.93 -47.52
CA GLN A 599 -82.49 -20.27 -47.60
C GLN A 599 -81.59 -19.08 -47.97
N ASP A 600 -82.07 -18.16 -48.80
CA ASP A 600 -81.33 -16.95 -49.19
C ASP A 600 -81.16 -15.99 -47.99
N SER A 601 -82.18 -15.87 -47.13
CA SER A 601 -82.12 -15.03 -45.93
C SER A 601 -81.15 -15.55 -44.86
N ASP A 602 -81.03 -16.88 -44.71
CA ASP A 602 -80.07 -17.50 -43.79
C ASP A 602 -78.64 -17.42 -44.34
N LEU A 603 -78.45 -17.53 -45.66
CA LEU A 603 -77.17 -17.33 -46.32
C LEU A 603 -76.69 -15.88 -46.24
N GLU A 604 -77.55 -14.90 -46.49
CA GLU A 604 -77.20 -13.48 -46.34
C GLU A 604 -76.82 -13.12 -44.89
N ARG A 605 -77.50 -13.72 -43.90
CA ARG A 605 -77.18 -13.50 -42.49
C ARG A 605 -75.83 -14.12 -42.11
N GLN A 606 -75.53 -15.33 -42.58
CA GLN A 606 -74.22 -15.96 -42.37
C GLN A 606 -73.11 -15.18 -43.08
N LEU A 607 -73.38 -14.59 -44.25
CA LEU A 607 -72.42 -13.79 -45.00
C LEU A 607 -72.10 -12.49 -44.28
N ARG A 608 -73.10 -11.81 -43.71
CA ARG A 608 -72.88 -10.63 -42.85
C ARG A 608 -72.12 -10.96 -41.56
N GLU A 609 -72.49 -12.05 -40.87
CA GLU A 609 -71.75 -12.48 -39.67
C GLU A 609 -70.28 -12.81 -40.02
N LYS A 610 -70.00 -13.38 -41.19
CA LYS A 610 -68.64 -13.64 -41.66
C LYS A 610 -67.90 -12.39 -42.14
N GLU A 611 -68.59 -11.42 -42.72
CA GLU A 611 -68.03 -10.11 -43.09
C GLU A 611 -67.66 -9.29 -41.85
N ASP A 612 -68.54 -9.25 -40.84
CA ASP A 612 -68.28 -8.58 -39.56
C ASP A 612 -67.12 -9.26 -38.81
N GLU A 613 -67.05 -10.61 -38.81
CA GLU A 613 -65.91 -11.35 -38.26
C GLU A 613 -64.59 -11.01 -39.00
N LEU A 614 -64.62 -10.92 -40.33
CA LEU A 614 -63.44 -10.56 -41.13
C LEU A 614 -62.99 -9.12 -40.91
N GLU A 615 -63.92 -8.19 -40.68
CA GLU A 615 -63.61 -6.79 -40.40
C GLU A 615 -63.00 -6.63 -39.00
N ILE A 616 -63.53 -7.33 -38.00
CA ILE A 616 -62.94 -7.42 -36.66
C ILE A 616 -61.56 -8.07 -36.71
N PHE A 617 -61.38 -9.13 -37.52
CA PHE A 617 -60.10 -9.81 -37.65
C PHE A 617 -59.05 -8.93 -38.35
N LYS A 618 -59.44 -8.15 -39.38
CA LYS A 618 -58.58 -7.17 -40.02
C LYS A 618 -58.20 -6.04 -39.07
N ALA A 619 -59.16 -5.49 -38.32
CA ALA A 619 -58.87 -4.45 -37.33
C ALA A 619 -57.93 -4.97 -36.23
N GLY A 620 -58.12 -6.20 -35.75
CA GLY A 620 -57.22 -6.84 -34.80
C GLY A 620 -55.82 -7.08 -35.39
N MET A 621 -55.73 -7.54 -36.64
CA MET A 621 -54.45 -7.77 -37.31
C MET A 621 -53.69 -6.46 -37.59
N ASP A 622 -54.38 -5.41 -38.02
CA ASP A 622 -53.78 -4.08 -38.24
C ASP A 622 -53.30 -3.44 -36.93
N GLN A 623 -54.05 -3.62 -35.83
CA GLN A 623 -53.63 -3.24 -34.49
C GLN A 623 -52.34 -3.98 -34.09
N THR A 624 -52.28 -5.30 -34.30
CA THR A 624 -51.08 -6.09 -33.98
C THR A 624 -49.89 -5.74 -34.87
N LEU A 625 -50.10 -5.36 -36.13
CA LEU A 625 -49.04 -4.92 -37.05
C LEU A 625 -48.47 -3.55 -36.65
N LEU A 626 -49.32 -2.64 -36.17
CA LEU A 626 -48.89 -1.36 -35.61
C LEU A 626 -48.07 -1.56 -34.34
N GLU A 627 -48.54 -2.38 -33.41
CA GLU A 627 -47.80 -2.73 -32.18
C GLU A 627 -46.46 -3.43 -32.49
N LEU A 628 -46.41 -4.31 -33.49
CA LEU A 628 -45.17 -4.96 -33.94
C LEU A 628 -44.18 -3.97 -34.58
N ASN A 629 -44.68 -2.99 -35.32
CA ASN A 629 -43.85 -1.95 -35.94
C ASN A 629 -43.31 -0.97 -34.89
N GLU A 630 -44.12 -0.59 -33.90
CA GLU A 630 -43.68 0.19 -32.74
C GLU A 630 -42.66 -0.58 -31.92
N LEU A 631 -42.90 -1.87 -31.62
CA LEU A 631 -41.95 -2.72 -30.92
C LEU A 631 -40.64 -2.90 -31.70
N ARG A 632 -40.68 -3.07 -33.03
CA ARG A 632 -39.49 -3.19 -33.87
C ARG A 632 -38.68 -1.89 -33.89
N ASN A 633 -39.34 -0.74 -33.99
CA ASN A 633 -38.66 0.55 -33.96
C ASN A 633 -38.07 0.84 -32.58
N SER A 634 -38.80 0.54 -31.50
CA SER A 634 -38.25 0.64 -30.14
C SER A 634 -37.08 -0.32 -29.94
N HIS A 635 -37.13 -1.54 -30.49
CA HIS A 635 -36.04 -2.50 -30.38
C HIS A 635 -34.78 -2.03 -31.13
N HIS A 636 -34.94 -1.39 -32.29
CA HIS A 636 -33.82 -0.85 -33.08
C HIS A 636 -33.17 0.36 -32.40
N GLU A 637 -33.98 1.23 -31.79
CA GLU A 637 -33.48 2.35 -30.98
C GLU A 637 -32.79 1.86 -29.70
N THR A 638 -33.31 0.81 -29.06
CA THR A 638 -32.63 0.19 -27.91
C THR A 638 -31.35 -0.53 -28.29
N ASP A 639 -31.29 -1.22 -29.44
CA ASP A 639 -30.07 -1.89 -29.91
C ASP A 639 -28.98 -0.88 -30.26
N THR A 640 -29.32 0.21 -30.96
CA THR A 640 -28.34 1.28 -31.26
C THR A 640 -27.87 2.00 -29.99
N ALA A 641 -28.75 2.18 -29.00
CA ALA A 641 -28.36 2.72 -27.69
C ALA A 641 -27.46 1.75 -26.91
N LEU A 642 -27.71 0.43 -26.98
CA LEU A 642 -26.90 -0.60 -26.34
C LEU A 642 -25.53 -0.73 -27.01
N ASP A 643 -25.46 -0.74 -28.34
CA ASP A 643 -24.19 -0.76 -29.08
C ASP A 643 -23.35 0.48 -28.76
N GLY A 644 -23.97 1.67 -28.71
CA GLY A 644 -23.28 2.89 -28.26
C GLY A 644 -22.77 2.82 -26.82
N GLN A 645 -23.51 2.16 -25.91
CA GLN A 645 -23.06 1.93 -24.54
C GLN A 645 -21.92 0.90 -24.44
N ILE A 646 -21.96 -0.16 -25.26
CA ILE A 646 -20.91 -1.18 -25.35
C ILE A 646 -19.61 -0.55 -25.87
N ASP A 647 -19.69 0.25 -26.94
CA ASP A 647 -18.53 0.98 -27.47
C ASP A 647 -17.95 1.95 -26.45
N THR A 648 -18.80 2.67 -25.72
CA THR A 648 -18.36 3.56 -24.64
C THR A 648 -17.67 2.78 -23.51
N MET A 649 -18.22 1.63 -23.11
CA MET A 649 -17.60 0.76 -22.09
C MET A 649 -16.28 0.15 -22.55
N LEU A 650 -16.16 -0.26 -23.82
CA LEU A 650 -14.93 -0.80 -24.38
C LEU A 650 -13.84 0.26 -24.45
N LEU A 651 -14.16 1.48 -24.91
CA LEU A 651 -13.25 2.61 -24.92
C LEU A 651 -12.77 2.98 -23.51
N ASP A 652 -13.66 2.97 -22.53
CA ASP A 652 -13.31 3.22 -21.12
C ASP A 652 -12.42 2.12 -20.53
N ASN A 653 -12.64 0.85 -20.91
CA ASN A 653 -11.79 -0.25 -20.47
C ASN A 653 -10.39 -0.17 -21.10
N VAL A 654 -10.30 0.17 -22.40
CA VAL A 654 -9.01 0.39 -23.08
C VAL A 654 -8.24 1.55 -22.45
N ARG A 655 -8.92 2.66 -22.10
CA ARG A 655 -8.30 3.78 -21.37
C ARG A 655 -7.74 3.34 -20.02
N LYS A 656 -8.52 2.62 -19.21
CA LYS A 656 -8.05 2.12 -17.90
C LYS A 656 -6.85 1.19 -18.04
N ILE A 657 -6.82 0.34 -19.06
CA ILE A 657 -5.69 -0.56 -19.32
C ILE A 657 -4.44 0.26 -19.68
N ASN A 658 -4.57 1.24 -20.56
CA ASN A 658 -3.47 2.13 -20.92
C ASN A 658 -2.95 2.92 -19.71
N ASP A 659 -3.83 3.39 -18.82
CA ASP A 659 -3.44 4.04 -17.56
C ASP A 659 -2.63 3.10 -16.64
N ILE A 660 -3.00 1.82 -16.57
CA ILE A 660 -2.26 0.81 -15.79
C ILE A 660 -0.87 0.58 -16.40
N ILE A 661 -0.77 0.43 -17.72
CA ILE A 661 0.51 0.23 -18.40
C ILE A 661 1.41 1.46 -18.21
N ASP A 662 0.86 2.66 -18.33
CA ASP A 662 1.60 3.90 -18.10
C ASP A 662 2.08 4.01 -16.66
N SER A 663 1.25 3.62 -15.68
CA SER A 663 1.65 3.55 -14.27
C SER A 663 2.82 2.57 -14.06
N VAL A 664 2.81 1.43 -14.74
CA VAL A 664 3.87 0.41 -14.65
C VAL A 664 5.16 0.89 -15.33
N LEU A 665 5.07 1.50 -16.51
CA LEU A 665 6.21 2.13 -17.19
C LEU A 665 6.81 3.25 -16.33
N GLN A 666 5.97 4.06 -15.69
CA GLN A 666 6.39 5.12 -14.76
C GLN A 666 7.08 4.54 -13.52
N SER A 667 6.60 3.42 -12.98
CA SER A 667 7.28 2.71 -11.90
C SER A 667 8.63 2.15 -12.35
N GLY A 668 8.74 1.66 -13.59
CA GLY A 668 10.00 1.23 -14.19
C GLY A 668 11.00 2.37 -14.33
N ILE A 669 10.54 3.55 -14.78
CA ILE A 669 11.34 4.78 -14.85
C ILE A 669 11.85 5.18 -13.47
N GLN A 670 10.97 5.25 -12.47
CA GLN A 670 11.36 5.65 -11.12
C GLN A 670 12.44 4.73 -10.55
N ARG A 671 12.33 3.41 -10.76
CA ARG A 671 13.33 2.44 -10.30
C ARG A 671 14.71 2.68 -10.94
N VAL A 672 14.74 2.99 -12.24
CA VAL A 672 16.00 3.28 -12.95
C VAL A 672 16.57 4.64 -12.51
N ASP A 673 15.73 5.65 -12.32
CA ASP A 673 16.14 6.97 -11.82
C ASP A 673 16.70 6.90 -10.38
N ASP A 674 16.08 6.11 -9.49
CA ASP A 674 16.58 5.86 -8.14
C ASP A 674 17.97 5.21 -8.18
N ALA A 675 18.15 4.18 -9.03
CA ALA A 675 19.44 3.54 -9.22
C ALA A 675 20.50 4.46 -9.86
N LEU A 676 20.08 5.40 -10.71
CA LEU A 676 20.94 6.42 -11.30
C LEU A 676 21.38 7.46 -10.26
N TYR A 677 20.49 7.86 -9.35
CA TYR A 677 20.84 8.70 -8.21
C TYR A 677 21.85 7.99 -7.28
N GLU A 678 21.63 6.69 -7.02
CA GLU A 678 22.60 5.88 -6.28
C GLU A 678 23.93 5.75 -7.01
N LEU A 679 23.96 5.68 -8.35
CA LEU A 679 25.19 5.68 -9.15
C LEU A 679 25.99 6.97 -8.94
N ASP A 680 25.32 8.12 -8.89
CA ASP A 680 25.97 9.43 -8.78
C ASP A 680 26.34 9.82 -7.33
N SER A 681 25.73 9.19 -6.32
CA SER A 681 25.98 9.50 -4.91
C SER A 681 27.39 9.11 -4.44
N SER A 682 28.18 10.06 -3.94
CA SER A 682 29.51 9.76 -3.37
C SER A 682 29.48 8.95 -2.06
N MET A 683 28.33 8.90 -1.37
CA MET A 683 28.14 8.13 -0.14
C MET A 683 27.92 6.63 -0.38
N GLN A 684 27.50 6.25 -1.59
CA GLN A 684 27.16 4.87 -1.92
C GLN A 684 28.28 4.24 -2.76
N ALA A 685 28.98 3.24 -2.24
CA ALA A 685 30.14 2.66 -2.93
C ALA A 685 29.77 1.61 -4.02
N GLY A 686 28.48 1.33 -4.23
CA GLY A 686 28.01 0.27 -5.12
C GLY A 686 28.31 -1.14 -4.58
N ASN A 687 28.09 -2.17 -5.41
CA ASN A 687 28.35 -3.55 -4.99
C ASN A 687 29.85 -3.84 -4.91
N GLN A 688 30.40 -3.82 -3.69
CA GLN A 688 31.79 -4.14 -3.39
C GLN A 688 32.15 -5.63 -3.57
N ASN A 689 31.24 -6.48 -4.06
CA ASN A 689 31.58 -7.86 -4.42
C ASN A 689 31.58 -8.07 -5.95
N ALA A 690 31.34 -7.02 -6.73
CA ALA A 690 31.32 -7.12 -8.19
C ALA A 690 32.73 -7.26 -8.78
N SER A 691 32.92 -8.27 -9.63
CA SER A 691 34.08 -8.46 -10.50
C SER A 691 33.77 -8.07 -11.94
N GLY A 692 34.77 -7.78 -12.78
CA GLY A 692 34.55 -7.42 -14.19
C GLY A 692 33.73 -8.46 -14.95
N ALA A 693 34.03 -9.75 -14.75
CA ALA A 693 33.26 -10.86 -15.32
C ALA A 693 31.80 -10.89 -14.84
N TYR A 694 31.55 -10.57 -13.57
CA TYR A 694 30.20 -10.49 -13.03
C TYR A 694 29.43 -9.31 -13.63
N VAL A 695 30.03 -8.12 -13.73
CA VAL A 695 29.39 -6.95 -14.36
C VAL A 695 29.03 -7.24 -15.82
N LEU A 696 29.92 -7.88 -16.58
CA LEU A 696 29.64 -8.31 -17.95
C LEU A 696 28.43 -9.25 -18.03
N SER A 697 28.32 -10.22 -17.11
CA SER A 697 27.15 -11.12 -17.07
C SER A 697 25.84 -10.39 -16.76
N GLN A 698 25.88 -9.33 -15.93
CA GLN A 698 24.70 -8.50 -15.65
C GLN A 698 24.32 -7.65 -16.86
N ILE A 699 25.29 -7.13 -17.61
CA ILE A 699 25.04 -6.38 -18.85
C ILE A 699 24.39 -7.28 -19.90
N GLU A 700 24.88 -8.52 -20.06
CA GLU A 700 24.28 -9.52 -20.96
C GLU A 700 22.83 -9.85 -20.55
N LYS A 701 22.58 -10.02 -19.24
CA LYS A 701 21.22 -10.22 -18.71
C LYS A 701 20.31 -9.03 -19.03
N ALA A 702 20.77 -7.80 -18.80
CA ALA A 702 20.01 -6.60 -19.10
C ALA A 702 19.67 -6.49 -20.60
N SER A 703 20.64 -6.81 -21.47
CA SER A 703 20.45 -6.88 -22.92
C SER A 703 19.37 -7.91 -23.33
N SER A 704 19.37 -9.11 -22.74
CA SER A 704 18.32 -10.12 -22.97
C SER A 704 16.95 -9.63 -22.53
N THR A 705 16.84 -9.09 -21.31
CA THR A 705 15.56 -8.64 -20.76
C THR A 705 14.99 -7.43 -21.50
N ALA A 706 15.84 -6.59 -22.11
CA ALA A 706 15.41 -5.51 -23.00
C ALA A 706 14.77 -6.06 -24.29
N MET A 707 15.34 -7.12 -24.87
CA MET A 707 14.75 -7.79 -26.05
C MET A 707 13.44 -8.49 -25.71
N GLU A 708 13.36 -9.15 -24.55
CA GLU A 708 12.13 -9.78 -24.05
C GLU A 708 11.01 -8.75 -23.86
N PHE A 709 11.32 -7.60 -23.23
CA PHE A 709 10.38 -6.49 -23.10
C PHE A 709 9.93 -5.93 -24.45
N SER A 710 10.88 -5.69 -25.37
CA SER A 710 10.57 -5.20 -26.72
C SER A 710 9.64 -6.16 -27.48
N THR A 711 9.85 -7.47 -27.36
CA THR A 711 9.01 -8.50 -27.99
C THR A 711 7.61 -8.52 -27.37
N ALA A 712 7.53 -8.52 -26.03
CA ALA A 712 6.27 -8.48 -25.31
C ALA A 712 5.43 -7.24 -25.64
N PHE A 713 6.07 -6.07 -25.79
CA PHE A 713 5.38 -4.83 -26.12
C PHE A 713 4.94 -4.79 -27.60
N ASN A 714 5.72 -5.37 -28.52
CA ASN A 714 5.30 -5.51 -29.92
C ASN A 714 4.11 -6.46 -30.08
N ASN A 715 4.10 -7.58 -29.33
CA ASN A 715 2.95 -8.49 -29.31
C ASN A 715 1.70 -7.79 -28.75
N TYR A 716 1.85 -6.96 -27.72
CA TYR A 716 0.76 -6.13 -27.20
C TYR A 716 0.16 -5.20 -28.26
N ILE A 717 1.00 -4.53 -29.05
CA ILE A 717 0.55 -3.68 -30.16
C ILE A 717 -0.18 -4.51 -31.23
N ALA A 718 0.35 -5.68 -31.58
CA ALA A 718 -0.21 -6.53 -32.63
C ALA A 718 -1.54 -7.21 -32.23
N ASP A 719 -1.67 -7.64 -30.97
CA ASP A 719 -2.81 -8.40 -30.46
C ASP A 719 -3.99 -7.50 -30.01
N GLY A 720 -3.76 -6.20 -29.87
CA GLY A 720 -4.81 -5.21 -29.57
C GLY A 720 -5.50 -5.41 -28.21
N PRO A 721 -6.80 -5.05 -28.08
CA PRO A 721 -7.54 -5.03 -26.81
C PRO A 721 -7.70 -6.40 -26.11
N ASN A 722 -7.45 -7.50 -26.81
CA ASN A 722 -7.59 -8.87 -26.29
C ASN A 722 -6.26 -9.46 -25.79
N SER A 723 -5.18 -8.68 -25.76
CA SER A 723 -3.84 -9.12 -25.40
C SER A 723 -3.65 -9.33 -23.89
N THR A 724 -2.71 -10.21 -23.52
CA THR A 724 -2.39 -10.49 -22.11
C THR A 724 -1.42 -9.46 -21.51
N HIS A 725 -1.96 -8.45 -20.82
CA HIS A 725 -1.22 -7.35 -20.19
C HIS A 725 -0.19 -7.77 -19.11
N ALA A 726 -0.35 -8.97 -18.52
CA ALA A 726 0.51 -9.46 -17.45
C ALA A 726 1.98 -9.66 -17.90
N GLU A 727 2.20 -9.94 -19.18
CA GLU A 727 3.54 -10.16 -19.72
C GLU A 727 4.35 -8.86 -19.80
N ILE A 728 3.73 -7.75 -20.20
CA ILE A 728 4.35 -6.42 -20.20
C ILE A 728 4.74 -6.03 -18.78
N ILE A 729 3.83 -6.20 -17.81
CA ILE A 729 4.07 -5.81 -16.43
C ILE A 729 5.28 -6.57 -15.84
N ARG A 730 5.41 -7.85 -16.16
CA ARG A 730 6.52 -8.68 -15.71
C ARG A 730 7.85 -8.28 -16.38
N THR A 731 7.82 -8.06 -17.69
CA THR A 731 9.03 -7.72 -18.46
C THR A 731 9.54 -6.32 -18.13
N VAL A 732 8.67 -5.32 -17.93
CA VAL A 732 9.07 -3.98 -17.42
C VAL A 732 9.76 -4.07 -16.07
N ASN A 733 9.21 -4.85 -15.13
CA ASN A 733 9.81 -5.03 -13.82
C ASN A 733 11.18 -5.73 -13.88
N THR A 734 11.29 -6.77 -14.70
CA THR A 734 12.53 -7.53 -14.87
C THR A 734 13.61 -6.69 -15.55
N PHE A 735 13.25 -5.97 -16.61
CA PHE A 735 14.16 -5.11 -17.36
C PHE A 735 14.65 -3.93 -16.51
N SER A 736 13.75 -3.16 -15.87
CA SER A 736 14.14 -2.06 -14.97
C SER A 736 15.02 -2.52 -13.80
N GLY A 737 14.73 -3.70 -13.21
CA GLY A 737 15.56 -4.29 -12.17
C GLY A 737 16.95 -4.71 -12.67
N SER A 738 17.04 -5.28 -13.86
CA SER A 738 18.34 -5.67 -14.46
C SER A 738 19.25 -4.47 -14.72
N ILE A 739 18.69 -3.31 -15.12
CA ILE A 739 19.44 -2.08 -15.31
C ILE A 739 19.92 -1.52 -13.98
N ALA A 740 19.09 -1.54 -12.93
CA ALA A 740 19.51 -1.16 -11.58
C ALA A 740 20.67 -2.03 -11.07
N ASP A 741 20.62 -3.35 -11.30
CA ASP A 741 21.72 -4.27 -11.00
C ASP A 741 22.99 -3.88 -11.78
N VAL A 742 22.88 -3.58 -13.08
CA VAL A 742 24.02 -3.13 -13.90
C VAL A 742 24.65 -1.86 -13.33
N LEU A 743 23.85 -0.86 -12.93
CA LEU A 743 24.37 0.39 -12.36
C LEU A 743 25.12 0.15 -11.04
N SER A 744 24.53 -0.59 -10.10
CA SER A 744 25.13 -0.87 -8.79
C SER A 744 26.43 -1.67 -8.91
N ASN A 745 26.44 -2.68 -9.79
CA ASN A 745 27.62 -3.52 -10.01
C ASN A 745 28.73 -2.78 -10.80
N THR A 746 28.35 -1.95 -11.78
CA THR A 746 29.31 -1.11 -12.51
C THR A 746 29.95 -0.08 -11.59
N LYS A 747 29.19 0.51 -10.67
CA LYS A 747 29.74 1.42 -9.66
C LYS A 747 30.80 0.73 -8.80
N GLY A 748 30.50 -0.48 -8.33
CA GLY A 748 31.45 -1.29 -7.57
C GLY A 748 32.73 -1.60 -8.35
N LEU A 749 32.66 -1.71 -9.68
CA LEU A 749 33.80 -1.98 -10.54
C LEU A 749 34.78 -0.81 -10.66
N THR A 750 34.32 0.43 -10.41
CA THR A 750 35.16 1.64 -10.51
C THR A 750 36.37 1.61 -9.57
N ARG A 751 36.32 0.85 -8.48
CA ARG A 751 37.46 0.64 -7.58
C ARG A 751 38.67 -0.03 -8.23
N PHE A 752 38.48 -0.71 -9.36
CA PHE A 752 39.55 -1.33 -10.15
C PHE A 752 40.05 -0.41 -11.26
N ALA A 753 39.53 0.83 -11.36
CA ALA A 753 40.02 1.82 -12.29
C ALA A 753 41.48 2.20 -11.95
N SER A 754 42.36 2.09 -12.95
CA SER A 754 43.77 2.47 -12.78
C SER A 754 43.97 3.98 -12.59
N ASP A 755 43.04 4.77 -13.14
CA ASP A 755 43.00 6.24 -13.20
C ASP A 755 41.53 6.70 -13.16
N ASP A 756 41.27 7.85 -12.55
CA ASP A 756 39.93 8.42 -12.35
C ASP A 756 39.20 8.60 -13.69
N LYS A 757 39.94 8.92 -14.76
CA LYS A 757 39.39 9.03 -16.13
C LYS A 757 38.72 7.75 -16.62
N LYS A 758 39.26 6.57 -16.29
CA LYS A 758 38.65 5.29 -16.69
C LYS A 758 37.43 4.97 -15.84
N GLY A 759 37.47 5.33 -14.55
CA GLY A 759 36.31 5.26 -13.66
C GLY A 759 35.15 6.12 -14.16
N ASP A 760 35.45 7.37 -14.54
CA ASP A 760 34.48 8.31 -15.11
C ASP A 760 33.90 7.84 -16.44
N GLN A 761 34.73 7.27 -17.33
CA GLN A 761 34.25 6.68 -18.59
C GLN A 761 33.26 5.53 -18.33
N LEU A 762 33.54 4.69 -17.33
CA LEU A 762 32.70 3.56 -16.96
C LEU A 762 31.37 4.04 -16.34
N ILE A 763 31.40 5.00 -15.41
CA ILE A 763 30.19 5.61 -14.83
C ILE A 763 29.36 6.30 -15.91
N ASN A 764 29.99 7.07 -16.81
CA ASN A 764 29.27 7.76 -17.88
C ASN A 764 28.60 6.78 -18.87
N ALA A 765 29.24 5.67 -19.19
CA ALA A 765 28.63 4.63 -20.02
C ALA A 765 27.43 3.96 -19.32
N ALA A 766 27.53 3.70 -18.01
CA ALA A 766 26.42 3.20 -17.20
C ALA A 766 25.26 4.21 -17.18
N ARG A 767 25.55 5.50 -16.97
CA ARG A 767 24.56 6.57 -17.02
C ARG A 767 23.83 6.63 -18.36
N GLN A 768 24.55 6.51 -19.48
CA GLN A 768 23.95 6.49 -20.82
C GLN A 768 23.04 5.27 -21.03
N SER A 769 23.40 4.10 -20.51
CA SER A 769 22.56 2.89 -20.59
C SER A 769 21.25 3.02 -19.79
N ALA A 770 21.29 3.67 -18.63
CA ALA A 770 20.09 3.95 -17.85
C ALA A 770 19.23 5.07 -18.45
N GLN A 771 19.84 6.14 -18.97
CA GLN A 771 19.11 7.22 -19.63
C GLN A 771 18.38 6.75 -20.89
N SER A 772 19.01 5.90 -21.71
CA SER A 772 18.35 5.26 -22.86
C SER A 772 17.21 4.35 -22.44
N THR A 773 17.34 3.62 -21.32
CA THR A 773 16.24 2.82 -20.74
C THR A 773 15.07 3.68 -20.29
N VAL A 774 15.33 4.80 -19.60
CA VAL A 774 14.30 5.76 -19.19
C VAL A 774 13.61 6.38 -20.40
N ASN A 775 14.38 6.75 -21.43
CA ASN A 775 13.82 7.26 -22.68
C ASN A 775 12.95 6.20 -23.38
N PHE A 776 13.36 4.94 -23.36
CA PHE A 776 12.59 3.82 -23.91
C PHE A 776 11.23 3.70 -23.22
N PHE A 777 11.17 3.65 -21.88
CA PHE A 777 9.90 3.60 -21.17
C PHE A 777 9.05 4.86 -21.37
N ARG A 778 9.64 6.06 -21.40
CA ARG A 778 8.91 7.31 -21.66
C ARG A 778 8.33 7.36 -23.07
N ALA A 779 9.04 6.85 -24.07
CA ALA A 779 8.59 6.84 -25.46
C ALA A 779 7.36 5.94 -25.67
N LEU A 780 7.17 4.94 -24.80
CA LEU A 780 6.08 3.98 -24.88
C LEU A 780 4.84 4.36 -24.04
N GLN A 781 4.83 5.53 -23.41
CA GLN A 781 3.66 6.00 -22.68
C GLN A 781 2.48 6.25 -23.64
N SER A 782 1.26 5.93 -23.20
CA SER A 782 0.06 5.90 -24.03
C SER A 782 -0.19 7.24 -24.75
N PHE A 783 0.00 8.37 -24.07
CA PHE A 783 -0.16 9.71 -24.65
C PHE A 783 0.84 10.04 -25.77
N ARG A 784 1.98 9.34 -25.85
CA ARG A 784 2.98 9.50 -26.93
C ARG A 784 2.73 8.58 -28.10
N LEU A 785 2.07 7.45 -27.84
CA LEU A 785 1.66 6.50 -28.86
C LEU A 785 0.28 6.85 -29.45
N ASP A 786 -0.43 7.79 -28.83
CA ASP A 786 -1.71 8.29 -29.31
C ASP A 786 -1.57 8.95 -30.69
N GLY A 787 -2.49 8.60 -31.60
CA GLY A 787 -2.46 9.06 -32.99
C GLY A 787 -1.43 8.39 -33.92
N LEU A 788 -0.61 7.45 -33.44
CA LEU A 788 0.29 6.66 -34.29
C LEU A 788 -0.39 5.40 -34.84
N GLU A 789 -0.04 5.01 -36.06
CA GLU A 789 -0.41 3.70 -36.62
C GLU A 789 0.39 2.57 -35.94
N ASP A 790 -0.16 1.35 -35.90
CA ASP A 790 0.47 0.23 -35.19
C ASP A 790 1.87 -0.14 -35.72
N LEU A 791 2.10 0.09 -37.01
CA LEU A 791 3.43 -0.02 -37.62
C LEU A 791 4.41 0.99 -37.03
N GLN A 792 3.98 2.25 -36.88
CA GLN A 792 4.79 3.33 -36.31
C GLN A 792 5.06 3.11 -34.81
N LYS A 793 4.08 2.59 -34.07
CA LYS A 793 4.28 2.21 -32.65
C LYS A 793 5.35 1.13 -32.51
N THR A 794 5.32 0.13 -33.40
CA THR A 794 6.33 -0.95 -33.45
C THR A 794 7.72 -0.40 -33.76
N ASP A 795 7.83 0.58 -34.68
CA ASP A 795 9.10 1.25 -34.99
C ASP A 795 9.67 2.01 -33.77
N VAL A 796 8.81 2.68 -32.98
CA VAL A 796 9.23 3.33 -31.73
C VAL A 796 9.83 2.32 -30.77
N VAL A 797 9.22 1.13 -30.62
CA VAL A 797 9.74 0.07 -29.75
C VAL A 797 11.12 -0.42 -30.23
N ILE A 798 11.25 -0.71 -31.52
CA ILE A 798 12.49 -1.26 -32.12
C ILE A 798 13.64 -0.25 -32.00
N ASN A 799 13.39 1.02 -32.32
CA ASN A 799 14.42 2.06 -32.30
C ASN A 799 14.97 2.31 -30.89
N ASN A 800 14.08 2.41 -29.89
CA ASN A 800 14.50 2.62 -28.50
C ASN A 800 15.21 1.39 -27.92
N ASN A 801 14.75 0.16 -28.24
CA ASN A 801 15.46 -1.05 -27.85
C ASN A 801 16.87 -1.08 -28.45
N ASN A 802 17.02 -0.78 -29.75
CA ASN A 802 18.32 -0.74 -30.39
C ASN A 802 19.26 0.29 -29.74
N GLU A 803 18.75 1.46 -29.36
CA GLU A 803 19.54 2.46 -28.63
C GLU A 803 20.06 1.92 -27.29
N VAL A 804 19.21 1.26 -26.49
CA VAL A 804 19.61 0.60 -25.24
C VAL A 804 20.70 -0.44 -25.51
N GLN A 805 20.53 -1.29 -26.52
CA GLN A 805 21.52 -2.30 -26.88
C GLN A 805 22.88 -1.69 -27.23
N VAL A 806 22.89 -0.59 -27.99
CA VAL A 806 24.12 0.13 -28.34
C VAL A 806 24.82 0.66 -27.08
N GLN A 807 24.09 1.26 -26.13
CA GLN A 807 24.70 1.77 -24.90
C GLN A 807 25.20 0.66 -23.98
N LEU A 808 24.45 -0.45 -23.85
CA LEU A 808 24.89 -1.63 -23.10
C LEU A 808 26.13 -2.28 -23.71
N GLN A 809 26.23 -2.34 -25.05
CA GLN A 809 27.43 -2.83 -25.73
C GLN A 809 28.65 -1.94 -25.49
N LYS A 810 28.49 -0.61 -25.47
CA LYS A 810 29.59 0.31 -25.12
C LYS A 810 30.04 0.08 -23.68
N LEU A 811 29.10 -0.05 -22.74
CA LEU A 811 29.40 -0.34 -21.35
C LEU A 811 30.10 -1.70 -21.20
N SER A 812 29.65 -2.73 -21.92
CA SER A 812 30.27 -4.05 -21.94
C SER A 812 31.73 -3.98 -22.39
N LYS A 813 32.05 -3.25 -23.46
CA LYS A 813 33.44 -3.08 -23.93
C LYS A 813 34.34 -2.42 -22.88
N LEU A 814 33.80 -1.45 -22.11
CA LEU A 814 34.53 -0.80 -21.03
C LEU A 814 34.70 -1.70 -19.81
N ALA A 815 33.66 -2.46 -19.43
CA ALA A 815 33.71 -3.43 -18.35
C ALA A 815 34.68 -4.59 -18.64
N ASP A 816 34.85 -4.97 -19.91
CA ASP A 816 35.79 -6.01 -20.36
C ASP A 816 37.26 -5.70 -20.05
N ALA A 817 37.62 -4.41 -20.02
CA ALA A 817 38.96 -3.98 -19.62
C ALA A 817 39.29 -4.27 -18.14
N PHE A 818 38.29 -4.58 -17.33
CA PHE A 818 38.40 -4.89 -15.89
C PHE A 818 38.14 -6.36 -15.58
N ALA A 819 37.92 -7.21 -16.59
CA ALA A 819 37.81 -8.64 -16.41
C ALA A 819 39.20 -9.28 -16.52
N PRO A 820 39.56 -10.22 -15.62
CA PRO A 820 40.85 -10.91 -15.69
C PRO A 820 40.97 -11.63 -17.04
N ARG A 821 42.06 -11.39 -17.78
CA ARG A 821 42.38 -12.11 -19.02
C ARG A 821 42.91 -13.50 -18.66
N SER A 822 42.02 -14.39 -18.22
CA SER A 822 42.43 -15.73 -17.85
C SER A 822 42.84 -16.53 -19.10
N LYS A 823 44.07 -17.04 -19.11
CA LYS A 823 44.63 -17.92 -20.16
C LYS A 823 44.00 -19.34 -20.16
N ILE A 824 42.80 -19.52 -19.59
CA ILE A 824 42.13 -20.84 -19.51
C ILE A 824 41.74 -21.36 -20.90
N THR A 825 41.65 -20.50 -21.91
CA THR A 825 41.47 -20.92 -23.32
C THR A 825 42.62 -21.76 -23.88
N SER A 826 43.76 -21.85 -23.18
CA SER A 826 44.95 -22.63 -23.57
C SER A 826 45.19 -23.91 -22.74
N ALA A 827 44.37 -24.19 -21.72
CA ALA A 827 44.53 -25.38 -20.91
C ALA A 827 43.96 -26.62 -21.64
N SER A 828 44.84 -27.59 -21.91
CA SER A 828 44.57 -28.90 -22.52
C SER A 828 43.73 -29.80 -21.60
N GLY A 829 42.42 -29.53 -21.48
CA GLY A 829 41.49 -30.35 -20.71
C GLY A 829 40.03 -30.05 -21.04
N ASP A 830 39.13 -31.01 -20.76
CA ASP A 830 37.69 -30.75 -20.79
C ASP A 830 37.34 -29.74 -19.69
N LEU A 831 36.78 -28.60 -20.09
CA LEU A 831 36.41 -27.51 -19.20
C LEU A 831 35.37 -27.97 -18.15
N GLY A 832 34.55 -28.98 -18.46
CA GLY A 832 33.62 -29.58 -17.51
C GLY A 832 34.33 -30.35 -16.39
N ASP A 833 35.34 -31.13 -16.74
CA ASP A 833 36.15 -31.86 -15.76
C ASP A 833 36.97 -30.91 -14.88
N LEU A 834 37.38 -29.75 -15.43
CA LEU A 834 38.10 -28.75 -14.67
C LEU A 834 37.24 -28.14 -13.56
N VAL A 835 35.98 -27.81 -13.82
CA VAL A 835 35.07 -27.27 -12.79
C VAL A 835 34.83 -28.30 -11.70
N ASP A 836 34.51 -29.55 -12.08
CA ASP A 836 34.23 -30.62 -11.12
C ASP A 836 35.46 -30.93 -10.26
N ARG A 837 36.65 -30.93 -10.87
CA ARG A 837 37.92 -31.09 -10.16
C ARG A 837 38.15 -29.95 -9.17
N GLU A 838 37.90 -28.70 -9.55
CA GLU A 838 38.12 -27.56 -8.66
C GLU A 838 37.11 -27.52 -7.50
N MET A 839 35.85 -27.90 -7.72
CA MET A 839 34.86 -28.06 -6.64
C MET A 839 35.25 -29.18 -5.68
N THR A 840 35.76 -30.30 -6.22
CA THR A 840 36.24 -31.43 -5.43
C THR A 840 37.50 -31.05 -4.63
N ASN A 841 38.42 -30.30 -5.24
CA ASN A 841 39.60 -29.78 -4.57
C ASN A 841 39.22 -28.82 -3.43
N ALA A 842 38.24 -27.94 -3.65
CA ALA A 842 37.73 -27.04 -2.62
C ALA A 842 37.11 -27.84 -1.45
N ALA A 843 36.29 -28.86 -1.74
CA ALA A 843 35.73 -29.74 -0.72
C ALA A 843 36.83 -30.47 0.07
N ALA A 844 37.81 -31.07 -0.62
CA ALA A 844 38.92 -31.78 0.02
C ALA A 844 39.81 -30.84 0.86
N ALA A 845 40.04 -29.61 0.39
CA ALA A 845 40.77 -28.59 1.14
C ALA A 845 40.04 -28.24 2.44
N ILE A 846 38.70 -28.10 2.40
CA ILE A 846 37.88 -27.82 3.58
C ILE A 846 37.90 -28.99 4.56
N ASP A 847 37.77 -30.23 4.09
CA ASP A 847 37.83 -31.43 4.95
C ASP A 847 39.20 -31.54 5.66
N ALA A 848 40.30 -31.29 4.95
CA ALA A 848 41.63 -31.24 5.53
C ALA A 848 41.78 -30.10 6.56
N ALA A 849 41.12 -28.97 6.30
CA ALA A 849 41.02 -27.83 7.20
C ALA A 849 40.26 -28.19 8.50
N THR A 850 39.13 -28.89 8.40
CA THR A 850 38.37 -29.38 9.56
C THR A 850 39.19 -30.37 10.39
N GLU A 851 39.95 -31.25 9.73
CA GLU A 851 40.83 -32.21 10.42
C GLU A 851 41.95 -31.49 11.20
N ARG A 852 42.52 -30.42 10.63
CA ARG A 852 43.51 -29.58 11.32
C ARG A 852 42.92 -28.91 12.56
N LEU A 853 41.74 -28.31 12.47
CA LEU A 853 41.06 -27.70 13.63
C LEU A 853 40.78 -28.73 14.73
N THR A 854 40.35 -29.94 14.35
CA THR A 854 40.10 -31.03 15.30
C THR A 854 41.39 -31.49 15.99
N LYS A 855 42.51 -31.55 15.25
CA LYS A 855 43.83 -31.83 15.83
C LYS A 855 44.31 -30.75 16.80
N LEU A 856 44.01 -29.48 16.52
CA LEU A 856 44.34 -28.37 17.41
C LEU A 856 43.56 -28.42 18.73
N MET A 857 42.30 -28.84 18.69
CA MET A 857 41.48 -29.05 19.90
C MET A 857 42.05 -30.13 20.83
N ASN A 858 42.70 -31.16 20.26
CA ASN A 858 43.25 -32.29 21.01
C ASN A 858 44.72 -32.10 21.44
N LYS A 859 45.31 -30.92 21.23
CA LYS A 859 46.72 -30.64 21.56
C LYS A 859 46.89 -30.46 23.08
N PRO A 860 47.99 -30.95 23.70
CA PRO A 860 48.19 -30.84 25.15
C PRO A 860 48.21 -29.38 25.64
N ARG A 861 47.53 -29.13 26.76
CA ARG A 861 47.07 -27.80 27.22
C ARG A 861 47.84 -27.27 28.44
N ASP A 862 48.88 -27.98 28.87
CA ASP A 862 49.55 -27.77 30.17
C ASP A 862 50.34 -26.46 30.29
N ALA A 863 50.58 -25.76 29.18
CA ALA A 863 51.37 -24.52 29.13
C ALA A 863 50.54 -23.23 29.18
N TYR A 864 49.20 -23.32 29.18
CA TYR A 864 48.31 -22.15 29.05
C TYR A 864 47.54 -21.88 30.35
N SER A 865 47.28 -20.60 30.62
CA SER A 865 46.41 -20.21 31.74
C SER A 865 44.98 -20.70 31.52
N THR A 866 44.24 -20.96 32.60
CA THR A 866 42.80 -21.31 32.54
C THR A 866 41.98 -20.26 31.78
N TYR A 867 42.43 -19.00 31.76
CA TYR A 867 41.82 -17.92 31.00
C TYR A 867 42.11 -18.02 29.50
N GLU A 868 43.39 -18.20 29.12
CA GLU A 868 43.82 -18.39 27.73
C GLU A 868 43.16 -19.63 27.10
N LEU A 869 42.99 -20.70 27.88
CA LEU A 869 42.30 -21.92 27.44
C LEU A 869 40.83 -21.68 27.08
N LYS A 870 40.09 -20.87 27.85
CA LYS A 870 38.70 -20.51 27.52
C LYS A 870 38.60 -19.70 26.23
N ILE A 871 39.56 -18.80 25.99
CA ILE A 871 39.64 -18.01 24.76
C ILE A 871 39.95 -18.91 23.56
N HIS A 872 40.92 -19.82 23.72
CA HIS A 872 41.30 -20.77 22.66
C HIS A 872 40.16 -21.71 22.30
N ASP A 873 39.43 -22.23 23.29
CA ASP A 873 38.29 -23.13 23.07
C ASP A 873 37.13 -22.40 22.35
N SER A 874 36.85 -21.15 22.72
CA SER A 874 35.82 -20.31 22.07
C SER A 874 36.17 -20.03 20.59
N ILE A 875 37.42 -19.66 20.30
CA ILE A 875 37.89 -19.42 18.93
C ILE A 875 37.82 -20.70 18.09
N LEU A 876 38.24 -21.85 18.64
CA LEU A 876 38.21 -23.13 17.95
C LEU A 876 36.78 -23.57 17.62
N GLU A 877 35.85 -23.44 18.57
CA GLU A 877 34.44 -23.79 18.36
C GLU A 877 33.82 -22.99 17.22
N ALA A 878 34.04 -21.66 17.21
CA ALA A 878 33.52 -20.80 16.15
C ALA A 878 34.22 -21.01 14.80
N ALA A 879 35.52 -21.29 14.77
CA ALA A 879 36.21 -21.66 13.54
C ALA A 879 35.66 -22.97 12.95
N ILE A 880 35.40 -23.99 13.79
CA ILE A 880 34.79 -25.25 13.37
C ILE A 880 33.38 -25.02 12.82
N ALA A 881 32.57 -24.19 13.48
CA ALA A 881 31.23 -23.84 13.01
C ALA A 881 31.27 -23.19 11.62
N VAL A 882 32.22 -22.27 11.39
CA VAL A 882 32.45 -21.65 10.07
C VAL A 882 32.85 -22.69 9.03
N THR A 883 33.85 -23.53 9.30
CA THR A 883 34.32 -24.56 8.35
C THR A 883 33.22 -25.57 8.00
N ASN A 884 32.41 -25.99 8.97
CA ASN A 884 31.27 -26.88 8.73
C ASN A 884 30.20 -26.23 7.84
N ALA A 885 29.93 -24.94 8.04
CA ALA A 885 28.99 -24.20 7.18
C ALA A 885 29.52 -24.09 5.73
N ILE A 886 30.83 -23.87 5.55
CA ILE A 886 31.45 -23.79 4.22
C ILE A 886 31.44 -25.17 3.53
N ALA A 887 31.65 -26.26 4.27
CA ALA A 887 31.54 -27.61 3.72
C ALA A 887 30.13 -27.88 3.15
N GLN A 888 29.08 -27.43 3.85
CA GLN A 888 27.71 -27.50 3.35
C GLN A 888 27.46 -26.58 2.15
N LEU A 889 28.06 -25.39 2.15
CA LEU A 889 27.99 -24.46 1.01
C LEU A 889 28.58 -25.08 -0.27
N ILE A 890 29.77 -25.66 -0.21
CA ILE A 890 30.40 -26.28 -1.39
C ILE A 890 29.54 -27.43 -1.92
N LYS A 891 28.99 -28.28 -1.04
CA LYS A 891 28.07 -29.36 -1.45
C LYS A 891 26.83 -28.82 -2.15
N ALA A 892 26.23 -27.75 -1.62
CA ALA A 892 25.09 -27.08 -2.25
C ALA A 892 25.46 -26.40 -3.58
N ALA A 893 26.66 -25.82 -3.68
CA ALA A 893 27.16 -25.19 -4.89
C ALA A 893 27.39 -26.21 -6.01
N THR A 894 27.99 -27.36 -5.68
CA THR A 894 28.17 -28.48 -6.62
C THR A 894 26.82 -29.02 -7.10
N ALA A 895 25.84 -29.17 -6.21
CA ALA A 895 24.49 -29.58 -6.59
C ALA A 895 23.82 -28.55 -7.53
N SER A 896 23.97 -27.26 -7.23
CA SER A 896 23.44 -26.17 -8.07
C SER A 896 24.08 -26.14 -9.46
N GLN A 897 25.40 -26.25 -9.55
CA GLN A 897 26.12 -26.38 -10.82
C GLN A 897 25.62 -27.58 -11.64
N GLN A 898 25.43 -28.75 -11.01
CA GLN A 898 24.94 -29.95 -11.70
C GLN A 898 23.52 -29.75 -12.24
N GLU A 899 22.63 -29.12 -11.47
CA GLU A 899 21.27 -28.77 -11.90
C GLU A 899 21.28 -27.81 -13.10
N ILE A 900 22.03 -26.71 -12.99
CA ILE A 900 22.19 -25.71 -14.05
C ILE A 900 22.63 -26.34 -15.38
N VAL A 901 23.59 -27.26 -15.31
CA VAL A 901 24.13 -27.92 -16.51
C VAL A 901 23.15 -28.94 -17.07
N LYS A 902 22.42 -29.65 -16.20
CA LYS A 902 21.40 -30.62 -16.62
C LYS A 902 20.25 -29.92 -17.34
N GLU A 903 19.79 -28.78 -16.82
CA GLU A 903 18.71 -27.99 -17.39
C GLU A 903 19.17 -27.20 -18.63
N GLY A 904 20.32 -26.53 -18.57
CA GLY A 904 20.80 -25.63 -19.62
C GLY A 904 21.36 -26.31 -20.87
N ARG A 905 21.63 -27.61 -20.83
CA ARG A 905 22.14 -28.41 -21.96
C ARG A 905 21.06 -28.75 -23.00
N GLY A 906 19.80 -28.88 -22.57
CA GLY A 906 18.77 -29.54 -23.38
C GLY A 906 19.16 -30.97 -23.80
N SER A 907 18.43 -31.55 -24.75
CA SER A 907 18.63 -32.94 -25.20
C SER A 907 19.82 -33.12 -26.14
N SER A 908 20.32 -32.05 -26.77
CA SER A 908 21.26 -32.12 -27.90
C SER A 908 22.69 -31.63 -27.61
N MET A 909 22.93 -30.92 -26.51
CA MET A 909 24.26 -30.37 -26.19
C MET A 909 25.07 -31.34 -25.31
N SER A 910 26.40 -31.36 -25.42
CA SER A 910 27.25 -32.09 -24.46
C SER A 910 27.61 -31.21 -23.26
N ARG A 911 27.96 -31.83 -22.11
CA ARG A 911 28.38 -31.11 -20.89
C ARG A 911 29.56 -30.17 -21.18
N THR A 912 30.57 -30.67 -21.87
CA THR A 912 31.74 -29.92 -22.36
C THR A 912 31.35 -28.72 -23.24
N ALA A 913 30.41 -28.92 -24.16
CA ALA A 913 29.96 -27.86 -25.06
C ALA A 913 29.22 -26.77 -24.28
N PHE A 914 28.44 -27.13 -23.26
CA PHE A 914 27.73 -26.17 -22.40
C PHE A 914 28.70 -25.24 -21.66
N TYR A 915 29.75 -25.79 -21.05
CA TYR A 915 30.78 -24.99 -20.37
C TYR A 915 31.58 -24.11 -21.34
N LYS A 916 31.94 -24.63 -22.54
CA LYS A 916 32.60 -23.82 -23.57
C LYS A 916 31.75 -22.65 -24.06
N LYS A 917 30.44 -22.85 -24.26
CA LYS A 917 29.51 -21.77 -24.63
C LYS A 917 29.39 -20.72 -23.52
N ASN A 918 29.45 -21.15 -22.27
CA ASN A 918 29.37 -20.30 -21.09
C ASN A 918 30.74 -20.12 -20.42
N ASN A 919 31.81 -19.90 -21.20
CA ASN A 919 33.18 -19.92 -20.67
C ASN A 919 33.38 -18.93 -19.51
N ARG A 920 32.85 -17.71 -19.61
CA ARG A 920 32.97 -16.67 -18.56
C ARG A 920 32.33 -17.06 -17.24
N TRP A 921 31.14 -17.66 -17.30
CA TRP A 921 30.45 -18.18 -16.11
C TRP A 921 31.25 -19.32 -15.48
N THR A 922 31.79 -20.21 -16.33
CA THR A 922 32.62 -21.34 -15.92
C THR A 922 33.89 -20.89 -15.20
N GLU A 923 34.58 -19.89 -15.76
CA GLU A 923 35.77 -19.28 -15.15
C GLU A 923 35.44 -18.58 -13.83
N GLY A 924 34.33 -17.82 -13.77
CA GLY A 924 33.88 -17.16 -12.56
C GLY A 924 33.54 -18.13 -11.43
N LEU A 925 32.94 -19.28 -11.77
CA LEU A 925 32.61 -20.34 -10.82
C LEU A 925 33.87 -21.03 -10.27
N ILE A 926 34.85 -21.32 -11.14
CA ILE A 926 36.15 -21.88 -10.73
C ILE A 926 36.91 -20.92 -9.82
N SER A 927 36.99 -19.64 -10.21
CA SER A 927 37.67 -18.60 -9.44
C SER A 927 37.06 -18.44 -8.05
N ALA A 928 35.72 -18.40 -7.96
CA ALA A 928 35.03 -18.26 -6.69
C ALA A 928 35.25 -19.48 -5.77
N ALA A 929 35.27 -20.70 -6.31
CA ALA A 929 35.55 -21.90 -5.52
C ALA A 929 36.99 -21.92 -4.98
N LYS A 930 37.98 -21.48 -5.79
CA LYS A 930 39.37 -21.31 -5.35
C LYS A 930 39.49 -20.28 -4.23
N ALA A 931 38.81 -19.14 -4.38
CA ALA A 931 38.79 -18.09 -3.37
C ALA A 931 38.24 -18.61 -2.04
N VAL A 932 37.14 -19.38 -2.05
CA VAL A 932 36.56 -19.99 -0.84
C VAL A 932 37.52 -20.99 -0.19
N ALA A 933 38.20 -21.84 -0.98
CA ALA A 933 39.17 -22.78 -0.43
C ALA A 933 40.38 -22.06 0.20
N SER A 934 40.90 -21.03 -0.48
CA SER A 934 42.03 -20.22 0.00
C SER A 934 41.69 -19.45 1.27
N SER A 935 40.55 -18.76 1.29
CA SER A 935 40.10 -17.98 2.46
C SER A 935 39.83 -18.88 3.67
N THR A 936 39.30 -20.09 3.44
CA THR A 936 39.09 -21.07 4.52
C THR A 936 40.41 -21.55 5.12
N ASN A 937 41.43 -21.83 4.30
CA ASN A 937 42.76 -22.17 4.80
C ASN A 937 43.39 -21.01 5.58
N MET A 938 43.29 -19.79 5.04
CA MET A 938 43.79 -18.59 5.70
C MET A 938 43.12 -18.37 7.07
N LEU A 939 41.81 -18.60 7.17
CA LEU A 939 41.07 -18.52 8.44
C LEU A 939 41.64 -19.47 9.48
N ILE A 940 41.96 -20.70 9.08
CA ILE A 940 42.44 -21.75 10.00
C ILE A 940 43.89 -21.53 10.39
N GLU A 941 44.74 -21.13 9.45
CA GLU A 941 46.11 -20.71 9.74
C GLU A 941 46.13 -19.50 10.67
N THR A 942 45.20 -18.56 10.48
CA THR A 942 45.06 -17.40 11.35
C THR A 942 44.56 -17.80 12.73
N ALA A 943 43.57 -18.70 12.83
CA ALA A 943 43.07 -19.21 14.09
C ALA A 943 44.16 -19.95 14.88
N ASP A 944 44.93 -20.85 14.24
CA ASP A 944 46.11 -21.50 14.84
C ASP A 944 47.16 -20.48 15.28
N GLY A 945 47.41 -19.46 14.44
CA GLY A 945 48.31 -18.37 14.77
C GLY A 945 47.88 -17.59 16.02
N VAL A 946 46.58 -17.32 16.18
CA VAL A 946 46.05 -16.60 17.35
C VAL A 946 46.16 -17.48 18.61
N ILE A 947 45.81 -18.76 18.51
CA ILE A 947 45.92 -19.73 19.63
C ILE A 947 47.38 -19.96 20.06
N SER A 948 48.32 -19.89 19.11
CA SER A 948 49.75 -20.02 19.39
C SER A 948 50.43 -18.70 19.73
N GLY A 949 49.69 -17.58 19.83
CA GLY A 949 50.22 -16.25 20.12
C GLY A 949 51.09 -15.62 19.02
N ARG A 950 51.12 -16.21 17.81
CA ARG A 950 51.83 -15.69 16.62
C ARG A 950 51.07 -14.56 15.92
N ASN A 951 49.74 -14.63 15.94
CA ASN A 951 48.85 -13.72 15.25
C ASN A 951 47.96 -12.95 16.24
N SER A 952 47.51 -11.77 15.85
CA SER A 952 46.60 -10.96 16.66
C SER A 952 45.14 -11.36 16.43
N PRO A 953 44.25 -11.21 17.43
CA PRO A 953 42.83 -11.51 17.28
C PRO A 953 42.16 -10.67 16.16
N GLU A 954 42.64 -9.46 15.89
CA GLU A 954 42.16 -8.61 14.80
C GLU A 954 42.40 -9.24 13.42
N GLN A 955 43.48 -10.00 13.22
CA GLN A 955 43.74 -10.71 11.98
C GLN A 955 42.67 -11.78 11.71
N LEU A 956 42.17 -12.42 12.77
CA LEU A 956 41.11 -13.42 12.66
C LEU A 956 39.78 -12.80 12.23
N ILE A 957 39.50 -11.56 12.62
CA ILE A 957 38.34 -10.80 12.13
C ILE A 957 38.45 -10.57 10.62
N VAL A 958 39.63 -10.20 10.14
CA VAL A 958 39.87 -9.97 8.70
C VAL A 958 39.71 -11.26 7.91
N ALA A 959 40.32 -12.37 8.37
CA ALA A 959 40.19 -13.67 7.71
C ALA A 959 38.74 -14.18 7.69
N SER A 960 37.97 -13.98 8.77
CA SER A 960 36.54 -14.34 8.83
C SER A 960 35.69 -13.53 7.83
N ASN A 961 35.98 -12.24 7.67
CA ASN A 961 35.29 -11.40 6.69
C ASN A 961 35.63 -11.79 5.24
N ASP A 962 36.86 -12.22 4.97
CA ASP A 962 37.28 -12.68 3.64
C ASP A 962 36.58 -14.00 3.24
N VAL A 963 36.38 -14.90 4.20
CA VAL A 963 35.54 -16.11 4.04
C VAL A 963 34.10 -15.76 3.68
N ALA A 964 33.50 -14.78 4.37
CA ALA A 964 32.14 -14.35 4.07
C ALA A 964 32.03 -13.72 2.66
N ALA A 965 33.03 -12.92 2.25
CA ALA A 965 33.07 -12.28 0.94
C ALA A 965 33.22 -13.30 -0.21
N SER A 966 34.19 -14.21 -0.11
CA SER A 966 34.41 -15.28 -1.09
C SER A 966 33.19 -16.23 -1.21
N THR A 967 32.52 -16.51 -0.09
CA THR A 967 31.25 -17.26 -0.06
C THR A 967 30.13 -16.54 -0.82
N ALA A 968 30.00 -15.23 -0.63
CA ALA A 968 29.03 -14.43 -1.37
C ALA A 968 29.32 -14.40 -2.89
N GLN A 969 30.60 -14.34 -3.26
CA GLN A 969 31.03 -14.40 -4.65
C GLN A 969 30.65 -15.74 -5.31
N LEU A 970 30.81 -16.87 -4.62
CA LEU A 970 30.43 -18.19 -5.14
C LEU A 970 28.92 -18.31 -5.38
N VAL A 971 28.10 -17.76 -4.49
CA VAL A 971 26.64 -17.76 -4.63
C VAL A 971 26.21 -16.85 -5.77
N ALA A 972 26.82 -15.68 -5.90
CA ALA A 972 26.55 -14.75 -7.00
C ALA A 972 26.92 -15.37 -8.35
N ALA A 973 28.08 -16.03 -8.45
CA ALA A 973 28.51 -16.74 -9.65
C ALA A 973 27.54 -17.88 -10.02
N SER A 974 27.05 -18.64 -9.04
CA SER A 974 26.09 -19.73 -9.26
C SER A 974 24.72 -19.22 -9.73
N ARG A 975 24.28 -18.05 -9.22
CA ARG A 975 22.97 -17.46 -9.52
C ARG A 975 22.77 -17.06 -10.99
N VAL A 976 23.84 -16.70 -11.70
CA VAL A 976 23.78 -16.15 -13.07
C VAL A 976 23.05 -17.07 -14.07
N LYS A 977 23.13 -18.39 -13.85
CA LYS A 977 22.56 -19.41 -14.75
C LYS A 977 21.55 -20.33 -14.07
N ALA A 978 21.19 -20.08 -12.81
CA ALA A 978 20.17 -20.83 -12.10
C ALA A 978 18.78 -20.55 -12.68
N SER A 979 17.93 -21.57 -12.76
CA SER A 979 16.53 -21.39 -13.16
C SER A 979 15.73 -20.70 -12.06
N PHE A 980 14.69 -19.98 -12.47
CA PHE A 980 13.77 -19.34 -11.55
C PHE A 980 13.06 -20.42 -10.72
N MET A 981 13.18 -20.35 -9.38
CA MET A 981 12.68 -21.35 -8.41
C MET A 981 13.50 -22.67 -8.32
N SER A 982 14.80 -22.63 -8.63
CA SER A 982 15.71 -23.76 -8.42
C SER A 982 15.84 -24.12 -6.93
N LYS A 983 15.52 -25.38 -6.58
CA LYS A 983 15.66 -25.89 -5.19
C LYS A 983 17.13 -26.01 -4.77
N SER A 984 18.03 -26.31 -5.70
CA SER A 984 19.47 -26.34 -5.40
C SER A 984 20.02 -24.95 -5.11
N GLN A 985 19.54 -23.93 -5.83
CA GLN A 985 19.93 -22.54 -5.59
C GLN A 985 19.41 -22.04 -4.22
N ASP A 986 18.17 -22.35 -3.85
CA ASP A 986 17.63 -21.98 -2.52
C ASP A 986 18.43 -22.61 -1.37
N ARG A 987 18.87 -23.86 -1.54
CA ARG A 987 19.77 -24.54 -0.58
C ARG A 987 21.13 -23.87 -0.51
N LEU A 988 21.70 -23.47 -1.65
CA LEU A 988 22.97 -22.74 -1.71
C LEU A 988 22.88 -21.38 -1.00
N GLU A 989 21.80 -20.64 -1.20
CA GLU A 989 21.57 -19.37 -0.51
C GLU A 989 21.38 -19.54 0.99
N THR A 990 20.70 -20.61 1.40
CA THR A 990 20.54 -20.98 2.83
C THR A 990 21.90 -21.31 3.46
N ALA A 991 22.72 -22.10 2.76
CA ALA A 991 24.07 -22.44 3.23
C ALA A 991 24.98 -21.19 3.32
N SER A 992 24.88 -20.26 2.37
CA SER A 992 25.62 -18.98 2.40
C SER A 992 25.22 -18.10 3.58
N LYS A 993 23.91 -18.04 3.90
CA LYS A 993 23.44 -17.36 5.11
C LYS A 993 24.00 -18.02 6.37
N ALA A 994 24.07 -19.34 6.42
CA ALA A 994 24.67 -20.06 7.55
C ALA A 994 26.15 -19.72 7.73
N VAL A 995 26.95 -19.69 6.64
CA VAL A 995 28.35 -19.26 6.67
C VAL A 995 28.47 -17.83 7.18
N THR A 996 27.68 -16.91 6.65
CA THR A 996 27.71 -15.50 7.06
C THR A 996 27.38 -15.34 8.55
N ASN A 997 26.41 -16.10 9.05
CA ASN A 997 26.04 -16.08 10.47
C ASN A 997 27.15 -16.67 11.35
N ALA A 998 27.80 -17.76 10.93
CA ALA A 998 28.94 -18.34 11.65
C ALA A 998 30.14 -17.36 11.68
N CYS A 999 30.46 -16.71 10.56
CA CYS A 999 31.52 -15.70 10.48
C CYS A 999 31.24 -14.51 11.42
N ARG A 1000 29.99 -14.02 11.46
CA ARG A 1000 29.58 -12.97 12.41
C ARG A 1000 29.68 -13.42 13.87
N GLY A 1001 29.29 -14.66 14.16
CA GLY A 1001 29.43 -15.26 15.49
C GLY A 1001 30.89 -15.26 15.95
N LEU A 1002 31.80 -15.70 15.08
CA LEU A 1002 33.24 -15.67 15.32
C LEU A 1002 33.74 -14.23 15.57
N VAL A 1003 33.38 -13.27 14.70
CA VAL A 1003 33.79 -11.86 14.87
C VAL A 1003 33.30 -11.30 16.20
N LYS A 1004 32.06 -11.58 16.60
CA LYS A 1004 31.49 -11.10 17.87
C LYS A 1004 32.27 -11.67 19.08
N GLN A 1005 32.61 -12.95 19.05
CA GLN A 1005 33.41 -13.57 20.11
C GLN A 1005 34.82 -12.98 20.18
N VAL A 1006 35.48 -12.80 19.05
CA VAL A 1006 36.81 -12.20 18.97
C VAL A 1006 36.80 -10.74 19.44
N GLN A 1007 35.76 -9.97 19.11
CA GLN A 1007 35.58 -8.62 19.64
C GLN A 1007 35.36 -8.59 21.15
N ALA A 1008 34.63 -9.56 21.70
CA ALA A 1008 34.47 -9.68 23.16
C ALA A 1008 35.81 -9.98 23.85
N ILE A 1009 36.65 -10.82 23.25
CA ILE A 1009 38.01 -11.12 23.72
C ILE A 1009 38.89 -9.86 23.69
N ILE A 1010 38.85 -9.09 22.61
CA ILE A 1010 39.58 -7.81 22.49
C ILE A 1010 39.09 -6.82 23.56
N ALA A 1011 37.76 -6.70 23.74
CA ALA A 1011 37.17 -5.80 24.72
C ALA A 1011 37.53 -6.17 26.16
N GLN A 1012 37.62 -7.46 26.50
CA GLN A 1012 38.08 -7.91 27.81
C GLN A 1012 39.58 -7.64 28.01
N ARG A 1013 40.41 -7.97 27.01
CA ARG A 1013 41.85 -7.66 27.05
C ARG A 1013 42.12 -6.16 27.26
N ASN A 1014 41.31 -5.29 26.67
CA ASN A 1014 41.44 -3.83 26.85
C ASN A 1014 40.96 -3.34 28.23
N ARG A 1015 40.11 -4.09 28.94
CA ARG A 1015 39.71 -3.76 30.32
C ARG A 1015 40.76 -4.17 31.35
N ASP A 1016 41.46 -5.28 31.09
CA ASP A 1016 42.47 -5.84 31.99
C ASP A 1016 43.87 -5.20 31.81
N GLY A 1017 44.06 -4.36 30.78
CA GLY A 1017 45.28 -3.56 30.61
C GLY A 1017 45.38 -2.49 31.71
N GLU A 1018 46.52 -2.43 32.39
CA GLU A 1018 46.82 -1.61 33.59
C GLU A 1018 46.71 -0.07 33.42
N ASP A 1019 46.19 0.45 32.32
CA ASP A 1019 46.14 1.89 32.00
C ASP A 1019 44.82 2.59 32.39
N ALA A 1020 44.15 2.13 33.44
CA ALA A 1020 43.05 2.87 34.05
C ALA A 1020 43.61 4.08 34.83
N VAL A 1021 44.08 5.10 34.12
CA VAL A 1021 44.55 6.36 34.72
C VAL A 1021 43.36 7.02 35.43
N ASP A 1022 43.44 7.15 36.74
CA ASP A 1022 42.42 7.80 37.55
C ASP A 1022 42.46 9.32 37.34
N TYR A 1023 41.72 9.80 36.34
CA TYR A 1023 41.65 11.22 35.96
C TYR A 1023 41.12 12.14 37.07
N SER A 1024 40.49 11.58 38.12
CA SER A 1024 39.98 12.34 39.27
C SER A 1024 41.07 12.82 40.23
N LYS A 1025 42.29 12.25 40.14
CA LYS A 1025 43.42 12.56 41.02
C LYS A 1025 44.43 13.55 40.43
N LEU A 1026 44.27 13.98 39.17
CA LEU A 1026 45.18 14.96 38.54
C LEU A 1026 44.79 16.40 38.89
N SER A 1027 45.78 17.28 39.05
CA SER A 1027 45.52 18.71 39.22
C SER A 1027 44.90 19.32 37.95
N GLY A 1028 44.18 20.45 38.08
CA GLY A 1028 43.50 21.08 36.93
C GLY A 1028 44.42 21.46 35.76
N HIS A 1029 45.72 21.72 36.02
CA HIS A 1029 46.72 21.95 34.98
C HIS A 1029 47.16 20.63 34.32
N GLU A 1030 47.48 19.60 35.12
CA GLU A 1030 47.90 18.29 34.60
C GLU A 1030 46.78 17.58 33.84
N PHE A 1031 45.52 17.74 34.28
CA PHE A 1031 44.35 17.27 33.55
C PHE A 1031 44.25 17.91 32.17
N LYS A 1032 44.50 19.23 32.06
CA LYS A 1032 44.45 19.95 30.79
C LYS A 1032 45.62 19.59 29.87
N VAL A 1033 46.81 19.35 30.42
CA VAL A 1033 47.97 18.84 29.67
C VAL A 1033 47.68 17.44 29.13
N ARG A 1034 47.21 16.50 29.98
CA ARG A 1034 46.80 15.14 29.57
C ARG A 1034 45.66 15.16 28.55
N GLN A 1035 44.70 16.07 28.70
CA GLN A 1035 43.61 16.25 27.73
C GLN A 1035 44.16 16.69 26.37
N MET A 1036 45.10 17.64 26.35
CA MET A 1036 45.73 18.12 25.13
C MET A 1036 46.61 17.04 24.49
N GLU A 1037 47.38 16.29 25.28
CA GLU A 1037 48.15 15.12 24.82
C GLU A 1037 47.24 14.06 24.20
N GLN A 1038 46.09 13.75 24.82
CA GLN A 1038 45.12 12.80 24.28
C GLN A 1038 44.50 13.31 22.96
N GLN A 1039 44.22 14.61 22.84
CA GLN A 1039 43.75 15.22 21.59
C GLN A 1039 44.81 15.12 20.48
N VAL A 1040 46.09 15.34 20.82
CA VAL A 1040 47.20 15.17 19.88
C VAL A 1040 47.33 13.71 19.46
N GLU A 1041 47.22 12.76 20.39
CA GLU A 1041 47.25 11.33 20.09
C GLU A 1041 46.10 10.93 19.17
N ILE A 1042 44.88 11.42 19.41
CA ILE A 1042 43.72 11.20 18.53
C ILE A 1042 44.03 11.68 17.10
N LEU A 1043 44.57 12.89 16.94
CA LEU A 1043 44.94 13.43 15.63
C LEU A 1043 46.04 12.60 14.94
N GLN A 1044 47.02 12.10 15.70
CA GLN A 1044 48.05 11.20 15.18
C GLN A 1044 47.46 9.86 14.74
N LEU A 1045 46.56 9.27 15.52
CA LEU A 1045 45.86 8.03 15.16
C LEU A 1045 44.97 8.21 13.93
N GLU A 1046 44.26 9.34 13.79
CA GLU A 1046 43.48 9.67 12.60
C GLU A 1046 44.35 9.77 11.34
N ASN A 1047 45.50 10.44 11.43
CA ASN A 1047 46.45 10.53 10.32
C ASN A 1047 47.01 9.15 9.96
N ASN A 1048 47.41 8.35 10.97
CA ASN A 1048 47.91 7.00 10.76
C ASN A 1048 46.84 6.09 10.12
N LEU A 1049 45.59 6.20 10.55
CA LEU A 1049 44.45 5.49 9.98
C LEU A 1049 44.21 5.89 8.52
N SER A 1050 44.29 7.18 8.20
CA SER A 1050 44.20 7.67 6.83
C SER A 1050 45.30 7.08 5.93
N GLN A 1051 46.55 7.10 6.39
CA GLN A 1051 47.68 6.51 5.67
C GLN A 1051 47.56 5.00 5.50
N ALA A 1052 47.09 4.28 6.52
CA ALA A 1052 46.86 2.85 6.46
C ALA A 1052 45.77 2.50 5.43
N ARG A 1053 44.69 3.30 5.37
CA ARG A 1053 43.64 3.15 4.33
C ARG A 1053 44.17 3.39 2.92
N GLN A 1054 45.03 4.39 2.74
CA GLN A 1054 45.66 4.65 1.45
C GLN A 1054 46.55 3.49 1.00
N ARG A 1055 47.44 3.00 1.88
CA ARG A 1055 48.30 1.84 1.59
C ARG A 1055 47.50 0.58 1.30
N LEU A 1056 46.42 0.32 2.04
CA LEU A 1056 45.52 -0.81 1.76
C LEU A 1056 44.87 -0.68 0.37
N GLY A 1057 44.49 0.54 -0.03
CA GLY A 1057 44.00 0.83 -1.38
C GLY A 1057 45.04 0.52 -2.46
N GLU A 1058 46.30 0.91 -2.24
CA GLU A 1058 47.42 0.62 -3.14
C GLU A 1058 47.72 -0.89 -3.24
N MET A 1059 47.71 -1.62 -2.12
CA MET A 1059 47.90 -3.08 -2.12
C MET A 1059 46.80 -3.80 -2.90
N ARG A 1060 45.54 -3.41 -2.68
CA ARG A 1060 44.42 -3.94 -3.47
C ARG A 1060 44.61 -3.66 -4.95
N LYS A 1061 45.02 -2.44 -5.32
CA LYS A 1061 45.30 -2.05 -6.71
C LYS A 1061 46.34 -2.95 -7.38
N ILE A 1062 47.42 -3.33 -6.68
CA ILE A 1062 48.46 -4.22 -7.21
C ILE A 1062 47.93 -5.65 -7.36
N SER A 1063 47.19 -6.17 -6.38
CA SER A 1063 46.59 -7.51 -6.45
C SER A 1063 45.68 -7.69 -7.68
N TYR A 1064 44.96 -6.64 -8.09
CA TYR A 1064 44.13 -6.66 -9.31
C TYR A 1064 44.91 -6.51 -10.63
N GLN A 1065 46.19 -6.15 -10.57
CA GLN A 1065 47.07 -6.07 -11.74
C GLN A 1065 47.88 -7.35 -11.97
N GLU A 1066 48.13 -8.14 -10.92
CA GLU A 1066 48.89 -9.39 -10.98
C GLU A 1066 48.02 -10.65 -11.20
N GLU A 1067 46.72 -10.61 -10.86
CA GLU A 1067 45.71 -11.63 -11.22
C GLU A 1067 45.10 -11.41 -12.62
#